data_AF-A0A7D8YI57-F1
#
_entry.id   AF-A0A7D8YI57-F1
#
_cell.length_a   1.000
_cell.length_b   1.000
_cell.length_c   1.000
_cell.angle_alpha   90.00
_cell.angle_beta   90.00
_cell.angle_gamma   90.00
#
_symmetry.space_group_name_H-M   'P 1'
#
loop_
_entity.id
_entity.type
_entity.pdbx_description
1 polymer ?
#
loop_
_entity_poly.entity_id
_entity_poly.type
_entity_poly.pdbx_seq_one_letter_code
_entity_poly.pdbx_strand_id
1 'polypeptide(L)'
;MKLHWPILSLSLLMTGAFFAFVAPRVATAESPEQGWPWASWQRPSAGLVRWPELDSDAFDAWKQFEPHSASGAIGPASEAAGAVYLVPKPASLRRADGPGRIELPRLDNRVRRVWWWPLAATIDGQGAKSETAAERRIADQVATPENRGDEYTLPFVPPVDRLLGLSQSPTDWFIGWEPTAEEAWRSGRAVIVIDLLGEPSVSAEPEVIAADSEGTIVLPAAKAKVSGTKLQYEPLPHKNTIGYWVDEADRARWRMAVSRPATYRVSILQGCGAGQGGSRVAISIGDTTLEMTVEETGHFQTFRRRDVGVVTLDPSDGLAVEIRCVHKARAAVMDVREIRLTPEPDPVASGRPRDIRGATPDVTLPPLTHESPAPGRRSVMRPGQAAGSHAYHLLTLPTDWRPGRRYPVLVEWTGNGPYENRSGDKFSGRVENAALAHGLCGGDGWIVLSLPFLNQAGTANVRRWWGDPPGYDPEATLRYAISAMEEVGEEWGGDRSRFVLVGFSRGSIAASALGLSNEQIAGWWRGMVCFSHLDGVRFWPPPATEPTGASQRWQRLGSRPLFVLAESAAASTDEDATLLASARRYLSTLNLEGDLRFAETGFINHSDRWAVCPSPVRDELRAWLKQVGQVDGTD
;
A
#
# COMPACT_ATOMS: atom_id res chain seq x y z
N MET A 1 26.51 29.42 63.40
CA MET A 1 26.45 30.28 64.60
C MET A 1 25.59 31.50 64.29
N LYS A 2 24.69 31.85 65.21
CA LYS A 2 23.61 32.85 65.08
C LYS A 2 24.11 34.30 64.98
N LEU A 3 23.27 35.18 64.42
CA LEU A 3 22.81 36.54 64.85
C LEU A 3 22.42 37.36 63.59
N HIS A 4 21.17 37.72 63.24
CA HIS A 4 20.16 38.67 63.81
C HIS A 4 20.77 40.00 64.27
N TRP A 5 20.32 41.24 63.95
CA TRP A 5 19.15 41.93 63.33
C TRP A 5 19.61 43.44 63.23
N PRO A 6 18.85 44.51 62.86
CA PRO A 6 17.42 44.74 63.07
C PRO A 6 16.66 45.57 61.99
N ILE A 7 15.38 45.76 62.32
CA ILE A 7 14.28 46.48 61.68
C ILE A 7 14.33 47.99 62.00
N LEU A 8 13.83 48.83 61.10
CA LEU A 8 13.27 50.14 61.44
C LEU A 8 12.00 50.41 60.63
N SER A 9 10.91 50.65 61.35
CA SER A 9 9.57 50.97 60.86
C SER A 9 9.39 52.48 60.68
N LEU A 10 8.59 52.91 59.71
CA LEU A 10 7.90 54.21 59.77
C LEU A 10 6.52 54.12 59.09
N SER A 11 5.51 54.53 59.86
CA SER A 11 4.07 54.58 59.54
C SER A 11 3.70 55.87 58.78
N LEU A 12 2.68 55.86 57.89
CA LEU A 12 1.42 56.63 58.00
C LEU A 12 0.53 56.59 56.72
N LEU A 13 -0.72 56.15 56.94
CA LEU A 13 -2.04 56.62 56.45
C LEU A 13 -2.31 57.19 55.03
N MET A 14 -3.46 56.68 54.50
CA MET A 14 -4.58 57.36 53.81
C MET A 14 -4.79 57.16 52.29
N THR A 15 -5.90 56.48 52.00
CA THR A 15 -6.91 56.68 50.92
C THR A 15 -6.48 56.66 49.45
N GLY A 16 -7.05 55.71 48.68
CA GLY A 16 -7.06 55.77 47.21
C GLY A 16 -7.92 54.68 46.58
N ALA A 17 -8.88 55.10 45.75
CA ALA A 17 -9.90 54.34 45.02
C ALA A 17 -9.48 53.00 44.39
N PHE A 18 -10.39 52.01 44.47
CA PHE A 18 -10.35 50.79 43.66
C PHE A 18 -10.69 51.12 42.19
N PHE A 19 -9.70 51.03 41.30
CA PHE A 19 -9.92 50.81 39.87
C PHE A 19 -9.65 49.34 39.57
N ALA A 20 -10.70 48.60 39.20
CA ALA A 20 -10.57 47.24 38.70
C ALA A 20 -9.98 47.28 37.28
N PHE A 21 -8.70 46.96 37.13
CA PHE A 21 -8.13 46.61 35.85
C PHE A 21 -8.60 45.21 35.47
N VAL A 22 -9.62 45.13 34.62
CA VAL A 22 -9.92 43.89 33.88
C VAL A 22 -8.85 43.78 32.80
N ALA A 23 -7.84 42.94 33.04
CA ALA A 23 -6.95 42.50 31.98
C ALA A 23 -7.79 41.72 30.96
N PRO A 24 -7.73 42.05 29.65
CA PRO A 24 -8.40 41.23 28.65
C PRO A 24 -7.77 39.84 28.69
N ARG A 25 -8.59 38.81 28.94
CA ARG A 25 -8.22 37.44 28.60
C ARG A 25 -7.96 37.42 27.11
N VAL A 26 -6.70 37.32 26.70
CA VAL A 26 -6.34 36.86 25.36
C VAL A 26 -6.91 35.45 25.27
N ALA A 27 -8.00 35.29 24.54
CA ALA A 27 -8.39 33.98 24.06
C ALA A 27 -7.21 33.49 23.22
N THR A 28 -6.54 32.42 23.65
CA THR A 28 -5.61 31.70 22.80
C THR A 28 -6.42 31.28 21.58
N ALA A 29 -6.18 31.91 20.43
CA ALA A 29 -6.80 31.47 19.19
C ALA A 29 -6.44 29.98 19.03
N GLU A 30 -7.46 29.12 19.04
CA GLU A 30 -7.29 27.70 18.80
C GLU A 30 -6.57 27.54 17.46
N SER A 31 -5.50 26.75 17.43
CA SER A 31 -4.77 26.48 16.20
C SER A 31 -5.73 25.86 15.16
N PRO A 32 -5.65 26.24 13.87
CA PRO A 32 -6.67 25.92 12.86
C PRO A 32 -6.97 24.42 12.71
N GLU A 33 -6.04 23.55 13.11
CA GLU A 33 -6.15 22.09 13.10
C GLU A 33 -7.07 21.48 14.16
N GLN A 34 -7.42 22.22 15.23
CA GLN A 34 -8.24 21.69 16.34
C GLN A 34 -9.67 21.36 15.89
N GLY A 35 -10.16 22.00 14.83
CA GLY A 35 -11.48 21.79 14.25
C GLY A 35 -11.52 20.88 13.02
N TRP A 36 -10.41 20.24 12.62
CA TRP A 36 -10.42 19.35 11.44
C TRP A 36 -11.17 18.05 11.73
N PRO A 37 -11.81 17.43 10.72
CA PRO A 37 -12.62 16.23 10.90
C PRO A 37 -11.76 14.96 10.97
N TRP A 38 -10.82 14.94 11.92
CA TRP A 38 -9.88 13.84 12.20
C TRP A 38 -10.59 12.49 12.36
N ALA A 39 -11.69 12.48 13.11
CA ALA A 39 -12.52 11.30 13.29
C ALA A 39 -13.06 10.78 11.95
N SER A 40 -13.52 11.68 11.08
CA SER A 40 -14.04 11.30 9.77
C SER A 40 -12.97 10.74 8.84
N TRP A 41 -11.77 11.32 8.88
CA TRP A 41 -10.64 10.79 8.12
C TRP A 41 -10.06 9.51 8.73
N GLN A 42 -10.55 9.09 9.90
CA GLN A 42 -10.01 7.99 10.69
C GLN A 42 -8.51 8.15 10.94
N ARG A 43 -8.09 9.40 11.24
CA ARG A 43 -6.70 9.78 11.50
C ARG A 43 -6.59 10.40 12.89
N PRO A 44 -5.52 10.14 13.65
CA PRO A 44 -5.25 10.87 14.87
C PRO A 44 -4.79 12.29 14.52
N SER A 45 -5.04 13.24 15.42
CA SER A 45 -4.40 14.57 15.39
C SER A 45 -2.98 14.55 15.97
N ALA A 46 -2.61 13.49 16.69
CA ALA A 46 -1.31 13.35 17.32
C ALA A 46 -0.18 13.29 16.29
N GLY A 47 0.97 13.90 16.63
CA GLY A 47 2.15 13.94 15.74
C GLY A 47 2.05 14.94 14.59
N LEU A 48 1.00 15.78 14.54
CA LEU A 48 0.94 16.92 13.63
C LEU A 48 1.93 17.99 14.10
N VAL A 49 2.81 18.42 13.19
CA VAL A 49 3.84 19.42 13.46
C VAL A 49 3.81 20.48 12.36
N ARG A 50 3.93 21.75 12.74
CA ARG A 50 4.08 22.86 11.80
C ARG A 50 5.36 22.66 10.98
N TRP A 51 5.31 22.92 9.68
CA TRP A 51 6.45 22.76 8.77
C TRP A 51 6.82 24.07 8.08
N PRO A 52 7.49 25.02 8.78
CA PRO A 52 7.83 26.33 8.25
C PRO A 52 8.66 26.30 6.97
N GLU A 53 9.49 25.27 6.79
CA GLU A 53 10.35 25.09 5.60
C GLU A 53 9.54 24.88 4.31
N LEU A 54 8.28 24.45 4.41
CA LEU A 54 7.38 24.28 3.27
C LEU A 54 6.40 25.45 3.11
N ASP A 55 6.43 26.44 3.99
CA ASP A 55 5.53 27.59 3.89
C ASP A 55 5.72 28.39 2.62
N SER A 56 4.64 29.02 2.19
CA SER A 56 4.67 30.01 1.13
C SER A 56 3.85 31.24 1.51
N ASP A 57 3.83 32.26 0.66
CA ASP A 57 2.90 33.38 0.82
C ASP A 57 1.43 32.93 0.74
N ALA A 58 1.14 31.81 0.06
CA ALA A 58 -0.20 31.31 -0.18
C ALA A 58 -0.74 30.41 0.95
N PHE A 59 0.13 29.70 1.67
CA PHE A 59 -0.30 28.73 2.67
C PHE A 59 0.72 28.55 3.80
N ASP A 60 0.17 28.09 4.91
CA ASP A 60 0.89 27.47 6.01
C ASP A 60 0.92 25.94 5.78
N ALA A 61 2.02 25.27 6.14
CA ALA A 61 2.18 23.82 5.98
C ALA A 61 2.31 23.05 7.30
N TRP A 62 1.72 21.86 7.39
CA TRP A 62 1.93 20.94 8.51
C TRP A 62 2.32 19.58 7.95
N LYS A 63 3.07 18.81 8.74
CA LYS A 63 3.38 17.42 8.44
C LYS A 63 2.98 16.53 9.59
N GLN A 64 2.66 15.29 9.25
CA GLN A 64 2.41 14.23 10.20
C GLN A 64 3.09 12.97 9.68
N PHE A 65 3.65 12.18 10.61
CA PHE A 65 4.21 10.88 10.30
C PHE A 65 3.84 9.89 11.39
N GLU A 66 3.24 8.78 10.98
CA GLU A 66 2.97 7.65 11.85
C GLU A 66 3.91 6.50 11.49
N PRO A 67 4.97 6.27 12.27
CA PRO A 67 5.97 5.25 11.96
C PRO A 67 5.39 3.82 11.98
N HIS A 68 4.22 3.63 12.59
CA HIS A 68 3.52 2.34 12.70
C HIS A 68 2.04 2.60 12.46
N SER A 69 1.53 2.33 11.25
CA SER A 69 0.14 2.67 10.91
C SER A 69 -0.86 2.09 11.93
N ALA A 70 -1.85 2.89 12.33
CA ALA A 70 -2.96 2.47 13.18
C ALA A 70 -3.83 1.33 12.61
N SER A 71 -3.54 0.85 11.39
CA SER A 71 -4.31 -0.19 10.68
C SER A 71 -4.14 -1.61 11.25
N GLY A 72 -3.25 -1.78 12.24
CA GLY A 72 -3.08 -3.05 12.94
C GLY A 72 -2.46 -4.17 12.08
N ALA A 73 -1.92 -3.87 10.90
CA ALA A 73 -1.09 -4.80 10.14
C ALA A 73 0.39 -4.51 10.40
N ILE A 74 1.18 -5.54 10.74
CA ILE A 74 2.64 -5.43 10.67
C ILE A 74 3.01 -5.49 9.20
N GLY A 75 3.47 -4.37 8.68
CA GLY A 75 4.11 -4.25 7.38
C GLY A 75 5.51 -3.65 7.53
N PRO A 76 6.39 -3.84 6.54
CA PRO A 76 7.69 -3.18 6.50
C PRO A 76 7.55 -1.66 6.57
N ALA A 77 8.57 -0.97 7.10
CA ALA A 77 8.57 0.48 7.31
C ALA A 77 8.18 1.31 6.06
N SER A 78 8.34 0.73 4.86
CA SER A 78 7.92 1.28 3.57
C SER A 78 6.42 1.57 3.43
N GLU A 79 5.57 1.10 4.36
CA GLU A 79 4.13 1.38 4.39
C GLU A 79 3.69 2.40 5.45
N ALA A 80 4.63 2.95 6.22
CA ALA A 80 4.34 4.00 7.18
C ALA A 80 3.69 5.20 6.48
N ALA A 81 2.62 5.73 7.08
CA ALA A 81 1.83 6.79 6.46
C ALA A 81 2.37 8.16 6.88
N GLY A 82 2.74 8.96 5.89
CA GLY A 82 3.02 10.37 6.05
C GLY A 82 1.87 11.20 5.47
N ALA A 83 1.70 12.42 5.96
CA ALA A 83 0.79 13.38 5.37
C ALA A 83 1.34 14.80 5.45
N VAL A 84 1.06 15.60 4.43
CA VAL A 84 1.27 17.04 4.42
C VAL A 84 -0.07 17.72 4.31
N TYR A 85 -0.29 18.74 5.14
CA TYR A 85 -1.50 19.54 5.18
C TYR A 85 -1.14 20.98 4.79
N LEU A 86 -1.81 21.52 3.77
CA LEU A 86 -1.61 22.91 3.34
C LEU A 86 -2.88 23.70 3.68
N VAL A 87 -2.74 24.81 4.40
CA VAL A 87 -3.86 25.67 4.83
C VAL A 87 -3.66 27.07 4.26
N PRO A 88 -4.68 27.65 3.59
CA PRO A 88 -4.55 28.94 2.93
C PRO A 88 -4.31 30.09 3.92
N LYS A 89 -3.43 31.03 3.55
CA LYS A 89 -3.16 32.26 4.33
C LYS A 89 -4.18 33.35 4.00
N PRO A 90 -4.86 33.98 4.99
CA PRO A 90 -5.90 34.98 4.76
C PRO A 90 -5.51 36.19 3.89
N ALA A 91 -4.24 36.63 3.94
CA ALA A 91 -3.75 37.76 3.17
C ALA A 91 -3.58 37.46 1.67
N SER A 92 -3.27 36.20 1.33
CA SER A 92 -3.10 35.74 -0.06
C SER A 92 -4.43 35.53 -0.77
N LEU A 93 -5.50 35.25 -0.02
CA LEU A 93 -6.89 35.11 -0.51
C LEU A 93 -7.39 36.35 -1.26
N ARG A 94 -6.82 37.54 -0.98
CA ARG A 94 -7.23 38.83 -1.55
C ARG A 94 -6.41 39.27 -2.76
N ARG A 95 -5.31 38.57 -3.09
CA ARG A 95 -4.32 39.00 -4.10
C ARG A 95 -4.24 38.10 -5.33
N ALA A 96 -5.01 37.01 -5.40
CA ALA A 96 -4.81 35.96 -6.40
C ALA A 96 -5.45 36.28 -7.77
N ASP A 97 -4.87 37.25 -8.48
CA ASP A 97 -4.93 37.30 -9.95
C ASP A 97 -3.76 36.44 -10.47
N GLY A 98 -3.94 35.12 -10.52
CA GLY A 98 -2.89 34.16 -10.87
C GLY A 98 -3.41 32.72 -10.99
N PRO A 99 -2.71 31.83 -11.72
CA PRO A 99 -3.26 30.58 -12.24
C PRO A 99 -3.69 29.61 -11.14
N GLY A 100 -4.73 28.82 -11.42
CA GLY A 100 -5.31 27.82 -10.54
C GLY A 100 -4.40 26.62 -10.22
N ARG A 101 -3.28 26.85 -9.52
CA ARG A 101 -2.42 25.80 -8.95
C ARG A 101 -1.61 26.28 -7.74
N ILE A 102 -1.17 25.34 -6.90
CA ILE A 102 -0.11 25.53 -5.90
C ILE A 102 1.20 24.97 -6.43
N GLU A 103 2.28 25.69 -6.17
CA GLU A 103 3.65 25.25 -6.38
C GLU A 103 4.31 25.00 -5.02
N LEU A 104 5.03 23.89 -4.91
CA LEU A 104 5.80 23.51 -3.74
C LEU A 104 7.08 22.78 -4.18
N PRO A 105 8.18 22.87 -3.42
CA PRO A 105 9.38 22.10 -3.72
C PRO A 105 9.06 20.60 -3.76
N ARG A 106 9.76 19.87 -4.63
CA ARG A 106 9.67 18.41 -4.69
C ARG A 106 9.97 17.81 -3.30
N LEU A 107 9.10 16.91 -2.86
CA LEU A 107 9.36 16.09 -1.67
C LEU A 107 10.08 14.78 -2.05
N ASP A 108 10.80 14.23 -1.08
CA ASP A 108 11.54 12.96 -1.22
C ASP A 108 10.70 11.75 -0.83
N ASN A 109 9.42 11.81 -1.22
CA ASN A 109 8.39 10.85 -0.82
C ASN A 109 7.66 10.29 -2.04
N ARG A 110 7.10 9.09 -1.86
CA ARG A 110 6.09 8.56 -2.78
C ARG A 110 4.74 9.16 -2.41
N VAL A 111 4.00 9.63 -3.41
CA VAL A 111 2.65 10.16 -3.20
C VAL A 111 1.66 9.03 -3.37
N ARG A 112 0.72 8.89 -2.44
CA ARG A 112 -0.45 8.01 -2.57
C ARG A 112 -1.55 8.71 -3.35
N ARG A 113 -1.85 9.95 -2.98
CA ARG A 113 -2.92 10.80 -3.54
C ARG A 113 -2.77 12.24 -3.05
N VAL A 114 -3.40 13.17 -3.75
CA VAL A 114 -3.61 14.54 -3.31
C VAL A 114 -5.12 14.80 -3.31
N TRP A 115 -5.63 15.43 -2.27
CA TRP A 115 -7.06 15.71 -2.13
C TRP A 115 -7.29 16.95 -1.28
N TRP A 116 -8.52 17.46 -1.27
CA TRP A 116 -8.91 18.61 -0.47
C TRP A 116 -10.15 18.34 0.37
N TRP A 117 -10.29 19.10 1.46
CA TRP A 117 -11.46 19.03 2.31
C TRP A 117 -11.97 20.42 2.69
N PRO A 118 -13.28 20.67 2.64
CA PRO A 118 -13.84 21.94 3.11
C PRO A 118 -13.84 21.97 4.63
N LEU A 119 -13.39 23.08 5.20
CA LEU A 119 -13.49 23.35 6.62
C LEU A 119 -14.80 24.09 6.88
N ALA A 120 -15.52 23.67 7.93
CA ALA A 120 -16.68 24.42 8.40
C ALA A 120 -16.25 25.86 8.70
N ALA A 121 -17.08 26.85 8.35
CA ALA A 121 -16.82 28.21 8.79
C ALA A 121 -16.74 28.20 10.32
N THR A 122 -15.62 28.61 10.90
CA THR A 122 -15.61 29.04 12.29
C THR A 122 -16.64 30.15 12.41
N ILE A 123 -17.78 29.82 13.04
CA ILE A 123 -18.85 30.76 13.27
C ILE A 123 -18.34 31.74 14.32
N ASP A 124 -17.91 32.92 13.88
CA ASP A 124 -17.90 34.11 14.75
C ASP A 124 -19.29 34.18 15.38
N GLY A 125 -19.34 33.98 16.70
CA GLY A 125 -20.54 33.59 17.42
C GLY A 125 -21.77 34.46 17.11
N GLN A 126 -22.58 34.04 16.14
CA GLN A 126 -24.01 34.31 15.98
C GLN A 126 -24.51 33.68 14.67
N GLY A 127 -25.32 32.63 14.77
CA GLY A 127 -26.21 32.19 13.70
C GLY A 127 -25.72 31.01 12.87
N ALA A 128 -26.01 29.79 13.32
CA ALA A 128 -25.92 28.59 12.49
C ALA A 128 -26.92 28.66 11.32
N LYS A 129 -26.41 28.57 10.08
CA LYS A 129 -27.20 28.14 8.92
C LYS A 129 -26.42 27.15 8.04
N SER A 130 -26.92 25.91 8.13
CA SER A 130 -26.84 24.75 7.24
C SER A 130 -25.47 24.29 6.75
N GLU A 131 -25.02 23.18 7.34
CA GLU A 131 -24.38 22.09 6.59
C GLU A 131 -25.26 21.74 5.39
N THR A 132 -24.65 21.65 4.21
CA THR A 132 -25.36 21.20 3.01
C THR A 132 -25.73 19.71 3.15
N ALA A 133 -26.81 19.27 2.49
CA ALA A 133 -27.22 17.87 2.50
C ALA A 133 -26.19 16.89 1.89
N ALA A 134 -25.13 17.40 1.24
CA ALA A 134 -23.97 16.65 0.78
C ALA A 134 -22.95 16.46 1.92
N GLU A 135 -22.67 17.51 2.69
CA GLU A 135 -21.82 17.44 3.89
C GLU A 135 -22.45 16.56 4.96
N ARG A 136 -23.78 16.62 5.15
CA ARG A 136 -24.50 15.66 6.00
C ARG A 136 -24.48 14.23 5.46
N ARG A 137 -24.58 14.00 4.15
CA ARG A 137 -24.50 12.63 3.60
C ARG A 137 -23.09 12.03 3.71
N ILE A 138 -22.05 12.84 3.56
CA ILE A 138 -20.66 12.41 3.73
C ILE A 138 -20.34 12.23 5.21
N ALA A 139 -20.81 13.14 6.08
CA ALA A 139 -20.74 12.98 7.52
C ALA A 139 -21.53 11.74 7.97
N ASP A 140 -22.75 11.49 7.53
CA ASP A 140 -23.56 10.31 7.91
C ASP A 140 -23.00 8.98 7.34
N GLN A 141 -22.25 9.02 6.23
CA GLN A 141 -21.50 7.85 5.72
C GLN A 141 -20.22 7.55 6.51
N VAL A 142 -19.74 8.51 7.30
CA VAL A 142 -18.41 8.48 7.93
C VAL A 142 -18.49 8.63 9.46
N ALA A 143 -19.61 9.13 9.98
CA ALA A 143 -19.92 9.39 11.37
C ALA A 143 -20.97 8.38 11.84
N THR A 144 -20.52 7.18 12.15
CA THR A 144 -20.96 6.52 13.37
C THR A 144 -19.76 6.47 14.31
N PRO A 145 -19.45 7.59 15.00
CA PRO A 145 -18.36 7.65 15.95
C PRO A 145 -18.89 7.14 17.29
N GLU A 146 -19.13 5.83 17.38
CA GLU A 146 -19.34 5.13 18.65
C GLU A 146 -19.11 3.63 18.45
N ASN A 147 -18.07 3.11 19.12
CA ASN A 147 -17.74 1.70 19.24
C ASN A 147 -18.99 0.82 19.45
N ARG A 148 -19.38 0.06 18.41
CA ARG A 148 -19.84 -1.32 18.58
C ARG A 148 -18.73 -2.22 18.06
N GLY A 149 -18.05 -2.90 18.96
CA GLY A 149 -16.71 -3.50 18.79
C GLY A 149 -16.53 -4.60 17.74
N ASP A 150 -17.38 -4.74 16.72
CA ASP A 150 -17.26 -5.75 15.66
C ASP A 150 -17.76 -5.29 14.26
N GLU A 151 -18.27 -4.06 14.09
CA GLU A 151 -18.85 -3.62 12.82
C GLU A 151 -17.78 -3.33 11.73
N TYR A 152 -17.96 -3.90 10.55
CA TYR A 152 -17.03 -3.75 9.43
C TYR A 152 -17.39 -2.53 8.57
N THR A 153 -16.65 -1.43 8.76
CA THR A 153 -16.76 -0.22 7.95
C THR A 153 -15.58 -0.08 6.98
N LEU A 154 -15.81 0.39 5.75
CA LEU A 154 -14.72 0.74 4.83
C LEU A 154 -13.86 1.86 5.46
N PRO A 155 -12.52 1.76 5.48
CA PRO A 155 -11.67 2.86 5.93
C PRO A 155 -11.88 4.10 5.07
N PHE A 156 -11.58 5.27 5.62
CA PHE A 156 -11.72 6.51 4.87
C PHE A 156 -10.91 6.48 3.56
N VAL A 157 -11.60 6.69 2.45
CA VAL A 157 -11.04 6.89 1.12
C VAL A 157 -11.61 8.22 0.61
N PRO A 158 -10.77 9.21 0.25
CA PRO A 158 -11.27 10.48 -0.23
C PRO A 158 -12.25 10.31 -1.40
N PRO A 159 -13.38 11.05 -1.39
CA PRO A 159 -14.32 11.07 -2.50
C PRO A 159 -13.64 11.49 -3.82
N VAL A 160 -14.13 10.98 -4.95
CA VAL A 160 -13.52 11.23 -6.27
C VAL A 160 -13.51 12.72 -6.62
N ASP A 161 -14.57 13.45 -6.29
CA ASP A 161 -14.71 14.90 -6.50
C ASP A 161 -13.79 15.74 -5.60
N ARG A 162 -13.10 15.11 -4.65
CA ARG A 162 -12.11 15.73 -3.76
C ARG A 162 -10.67 15.43 -4.14
N LEU A 163 -10.43 14.57 -5.13
CA LEU A 163 -9.08 14.30 -5.62
C LEU A 163 -8.56 15.48 -6.44
N LEU A 164 -7.28 15.78 -6.29
CA LEU A 164 -6.60 16.84 -7.03
C LEU A 164 -5.50 16.26 -7.93
N GLY A 165 -5.25 16.93 -9.04
CA GLY A 165 -4.16 16.58 -9.95
C GLY A 165 -2.81 16.99 -9.39
N LEU A 166 -1.81 16.12 -9.55
CA LEU A 166 -0.41 16.40 -9.25
C LEU A 166 0.43 16.29 -10.53
N SER A 167 1.18 17.34 -10.82
CA SER A 167 2.20 17.36 -11.87
C SER A 167 3.53 17.86 -11.30
N GLN A 168 4.60 17.80 -12.09
CA GLN A 168 5.95 18.04 -11.58
C GLN A 168 6.90 18.58 -12.66
N SER A 169 7.92 19.29 -12.18
CA SER A 169 9.20 19.57 -12.85
C SER A 169 10.31 18.73 -12.19
N PRO A 170 11.59 18.84 -12.63
CA PRO A 170 12.70 18.22 -11.91
C PRO A 170 12.83 18.65 -10.44
N THR A 171 12.42 19.88 -10.09
CA THR A 171 12.64 20.51 -8.79
C THR A 171 11.36 20.76 -7.98
N ASP A 172 10.21 20.88 -8.65
CA ASP A 172 8.98 21.39 -8.06
C ASP A 172 7.78 20.50 -8.37
N TRP A 173 6.82 20.48 -7.47
CA TRP A 173 5.51 19.87 -7.64
C TRP A 173 4.44 20.94 -7.82
N PHE A 174 3.45 20.62 -8.63
CA PHE A 174 2.31 21.49 -8.90
C PHE A 174 1.00 20.75 -8.62
N ILE A 175 0.18 21.31 -7.74
CA ILE A 175 -1.15 20.82 -7.40
C ILE A 175 -2.17 21.70 -8.12
N GLY A 176 -2.89 21.14 -9.09
CA GLY A 176 -3.94 21.85 -9.82
C GLY A 176 -5.28 21.78 -9.12
N TRP A 177 -6.14 22.78 -9.34
CA TRP A 177 -7.49 22.82 -8.79
C TRP A 177 -8.55 22.51 -9.85
N GLU A 178 -9.65 21.92 -9.39
CA GLU A 178 -10.95 22.05 -10.05
C GLU A 178 -11.63 23.34 -9.56
N PRO A 179 -12.55 23.96 -10.34
CA PRO A 179 -13.18 25.24 -9.98
C PRO A 179 -13.83 25.27 -8.58
N THR A 180 -14.39 24.15 -8.12
CA THR A 180 -15.00 24.03 -6.80
C THR A 180 -13.97 24.02 -5.66
N ALA A 181 -12.82 23.39 -5.88
CA ALA A 181 -11.71 23.42 -4.93
C ALA A 181 -11.10 24.82 -4.86
N GLU A 182 -11.01 25.49 -5.99
CA GLU A 182 -10.49 26.85 -6.12
C GLU A 182 -11.32 27.86 -5.32
N GLU A 183 -12.65 27.81 -5.41
CA GLU A 183 -13.55 28.68 -4.62
C GLU A 183 -13.39 28.45 -3.11
N ALA A 184 -13.44 27.18 -2.67
CA ALA A 184 -13.32 26.83 -1.26
C ALA A 184 -11.94 27.22 -0.69
N TRP A 185 -10.87 26.99 -1.45
CA TRP A 185 -9.53 27.41 -1.09
C TRP A 185 -9.41 28.93 -0.98
N ARG A 186 -9.88 29.68 -1.99
CA ARG A 186 -9.90 31.15 -1.97
C ARG A 186 -10.68 31.74 -0.80
N SER A 187 -11.70 31.04 -0.33
CA SER A 187 -12.47 31.48 0.84
C SER A 187 -11.76 31.25 2.18
N GLY A 188 -10.60 30.58 2.18
CA GLY A 188 -9.89 30.20 3.41
C GLY A 188 -10.52 29.00 4.12
N ARG A 189 -11.46 28.31 3.49
CA ARG A 189 -12.30 27.28 4.09
C ARG A 189 -11.98 25.89 3.53
N ALA A 190 -10.73 25.63 3.22
CA ALA A 190 -10.30 24.31 2.78
C ALA A 190 -8.89 23.99 3.28
N VAL A 191 -8.60 22.70 3.37
CA VAL A 191 -7.26 22.15 3.58
C VAL A 191 -6.94 21.21 2.43
N ILE A 192 -5.74 21.31 1.86
CA ILE A 192 -5.22 20.27 0.97
C ILE A 192 -4.45 19.27 1.80
N VAL A 193 -4.63 18.00 1.47
CA VAL A 193 -3.89 16.89 2.07
C VAL A 193 -3.14 16.14 0.97
N ILE A 194 -1.84 15.97 1.18
CA ILE A 194 -0.98 15.11 0.38
C ILE A 194 -0.69 13.86 1.21
N ASP A 195 -1.23 12.72 0.81
CA ASP A 195 -0.94 11.45 1.46
C ASP A 195 0.36 10.88 0.89
N LEU A 196 1.30 10.54 1.77
CA LEU A 196 2.64 10.09 1.44
C LEU A 196 2.91 8.69 2.01
N LEU A 197 3.90 8.02 1.42
CA LEU A 197 4.60 6.90 2.06
C LEU A 197 5.91 7.40 2.66
N GLY A 198 6.16 7.03 3.91
CA GLY A 198 7.30 7.47 4.71
C GLY A 198 7.14 8.88 5.29
N GLU A 199 8.15 9.29 6.07
CA GLU A 199 8.16 10.61 6.72
C GLU A 199 8.24 11.74 5.68
N PRO A 200 7.37 12.76 5.72
CA PRO A 200 7.45 13.91 4.83
C PRO A 200 8.80 14.62 4.95
N SER A 201 9.53 14.71 3.84
CA SER A 201 10.88 15.26 3.80
C SER A 201 11.15 16.06 2.52
N VAL A 202 11.93 17.12 2.68
CA VAL A 202 12.50 17.92 1.59
C VAL A 202 14.00 18.02 1.83
N SER A 203 14.81 17.74 0.80
CA SER A 203 16.26 17.84 0.88
C SER A 203 16.85 18.34 -0.44
N ALA A 204 17.90 19.16 -0.37
CA ALA A 204 18.67 19.54 -1.55
C ALA A 204 19.61 18.41 -1.99
N GLU A 205 20.21 17.71 -1.03
CA GLU A 205 21.16 16.62 -1.28
C GLU A 205 20.51 15.25 -1.04
N PRO A 206 21.00 14.17 -1.69
CA PRO A 206 20.48 12.83 -1.42
C PRO A 206 20.73 12.44 0.04
N GLU A 207 19.69 11.92 0.69
CA GLU A 207 19.81 11.24 1.98
C GLU A 207 20.76 10.03 1.85
N VAL A 208 21.49 9.72 2.92
CA VAL A 208 22.32 8.50 2.98
C VAL A 208 21.44 7.31 3.32
N ILE A 209 21.22 6.43 2.35
CA ILE A 209 20.39 5.24 2.52
C ILE A 209 21.22 4.11 3.12
N ALA A 210 20.75 3.53 4.23
CA ALA A 210 21.37 2.37 4.85
C ALA A 210 20.75 1.06 4.36
N ALA A 211 21.47 -0.04 4.58
CA ALA A 211 20.96 -1.38 4.35
C ALA A 211 19.83 -1.73 5.33
N ASP A 212 18.91 -2.60 4.89
CA ASP A 212 17.97 -3.27 5.79
C ASP A 212 18.65 -4.32 6.67
N SER A 213 17.88 -5.03 7.49
CA SER A 213 18.43 -6.04 8.40
C SER A 213 19.03 -7.25 7.70
N GLU A 214 18.69 -7.47 6.43
CA GLU A 214 19.27 -8.52 5.58
C GLU A 214 20.53 -8.03 4.87
N GLY A 215 20.89 -6.76 5.02
CA GLY A 215 22.03 -6.15 4.33
C GLY A 215 21.70 -5.63 2.93
N THR A 216 20.44 -5.70 2.49
CA THR A 216 20.01 -5.19 1.18
C THR A 216 19.91 -3.67 1.23
N ILE A 217 20.51 -3.00 0.24
CA ILE A 217 20.39 -1.55 0.07
C ILE A 217 19.45 -1.27 -1.10
N VAL A 218 18.41 -0.48 -0.86
CA VAL A 218 17.40 -0.13 -1.86
C VAL A 218 17.45 1.37 -2.13
N LEU A 219 17.72 1.75 -3.37
CA LEU A 219 17.83 3.13 -3.84
C LEU A 219 16.57 3.48 -4.67
N PRO A 220 15.48 3.94 -4.04
CA PRO A 220 14.23 4.23 -4.75
C PRO A 220 14.30 5.55 -5.51
N ALA A 221 13.51 5.66 -6.58
CA ALA A 221 13.34 6.89 -7.37
C ALA A 221 13.04 8.13 -6.51
N ALA A 222 12.20 7.98 -5.48
CA ALA A 222 11.81 9.06 -4.58
C ALA A 222 12.99 9.76 -3.89
N LYS A 223 14.06 9.02 -3.61
CA LYS A 223 15.26 9.50 -2.90
C LYS A 223 16.37 9.98 -3.83
N ALA A 224 16.19 9.84 -5.14
CA ALA A 224 17.17 10.25 -6.14
C ALA A 224 17.17 11.76 -6.33
N LYS A 225 18.34 12.38 -6.44
CA LYS A 225 18.46 13.75 -6.95
C LYS A 225 18.77 13.69 -8.43
N VAL A 226 17.94 14.33 -9.24
CA VAL A 226 18.13 14.44 -10.68
C VAL A 226 18.94 15.69 -10.98
N SER A 227 19.77 15.64 -12.00
CA SER A 227 20.50 16.79 -12.55
C SER A 227 20.32 16.76 -14.05
N GLY A 228 19.75 17.82 -14.61
CA GLY A 228 19.33 17.81 -16.00
C GLY A 228 18.21 18.79 -16.31
N THR A 229 17.76 18.78 -17.56
CA THR A 229 16.69 19.67 -18.05
C THR A 229 15.32 19.02 -18.06
N LYS A 230 15.23 17.69 -18.23
CA LYS A 230 13.95 16.99 -18.40
C LYS A 230 13.77 15.85 -17.41
N LEU A 231 14.85 15.17 -17.04
CA LEU A 231 14.81 14.07 -16.08
C LEU A 231 14.21 14.52 -14.76
N GLN A 232 13.20 13.80 -14.30
CA GLN A 232 12.45 14.18 -13.10
C GLN A 232 11.85 12.96 -12.41
N TYR A 233 11.61 13.10 -11.11
CA TYR A 233 10.90 12.11 -10.34
C TYR A 233 9.39 12.30 -10.48
N GLU A 234 8.69 11.26 -10.92
CA GLU A 234 7.24 11.22 -11.05
C GLU A 234 6.61 10.50 -9.84
N PRO A 235 5.99 11.22 -8.89
CA PRO A 235 5.67 10.70 -7.56
C PRO A 235 4.39 9.87 -7.47
N LEU A 236 3.53 9.92 -8.50
CA LEU A 236 2.24 9.22 -8.50
C LEU A 236 2.43 7.69 -8.43
N PRO A 237 1.55 6.94 -7.73
CA PRO A 237 1.77 5.52 -7.42
C PRO A 237 2.04 4.62 -8.63
N HIS A 238 1.29 4.84 -9.72
CA HIS A 238 1.40 4.05 -10.95
C HIS A 238 2.70 4.35 -11.71
N LYS A 239 3.31 5.52 -11.49
CA LYS A 239 4.58 5.94 -12.09
C LYS A 239 5.75 5.63 -11.18
N ASN A 240 5.82 6.30 -10.02
CA ASN A 240 6.84 6.15 -8.99
C ASN A 240 8.22 5.85 -9.60
N THR A 241 8.75 6.80 -10.36
CA THR A 241 9.91 6.56 -11.23
C THR A 241 10.68 7.84 -11.48
N ILE A 242 11.96 7.72 -11.76
CA ILE A 242 12.72 8.74 -12.47
C ILE A 242 12.40 8.53 -13.95
N GLY A 243 11.68 9.48 -14.54
CA GLY A 243 11.20 9.42 -15.92
C GLY A 243 11.55 10.69 -16.69
N TYR A 244 10.96 10.84 -17.87
CA TYR A 244 11.29 11.92 -18.82
C TYR A 244 12.76 11.93 -19.26
N TRP A 245 13.41 10.77 -19.25
CA TRP A 245 14.82 10.66 -19.63
C TRP A 245 15.00 10.71 -21.14
N VAL A 246 15.15 11.91 -21.67
CA VAL A 246 15.33 12.16 -23.11
C VAL A 246 16.66 12.83 -23.45
N ASP A 247 17.35 13.41 -22.47
CA ASP A 247 18.63 14.08 -22.67
C ASP A 247 19.78 13.22 -22.12
N GLU A 248 20.81 12.96 -22.93
CA GLU A 248 21.94 12.10 -22.53
C GLU A 248 22.78 12.69 -21.38
N ALA A 249 22.78 14.01 -21.25
CA ALA A 249 23.51 14.73 -20.20
C ALA A 249 22.81 14.65 -18.83
N ASP A 250 21.55 14.25 -18.81
CA ASP A 250 20.77 14.12 -17.58
C ASP A 250 21.22 12.87 -16.81
N ARG A 251 21.23 12.98 -15.48
CA ARG A 251 21.72 11.96 -14.56
C ARG A 251 20.97 11.98 -13.24
N ALA A 252 20.95 10.85 -12.55
CA ALA A 252 20.36 10.74 -11.22
C ALA A 252 21.37 10.17 -10.22
N ARG A 253 21.37 10.74 -9.00
CA ARG A 253 22.29 10.39 -7.93
C ARG A 253 21.58 10.00 -6.64
N TRP A 254 22.17 9.05 -5.93
CA TRP A 254 21.83 8.64 -4.57
C TRP A 254 23.10 8.66 -3.70
N ARG A 255 22.90 8.55 -2.39
CA ARG A 255 23.97 8.24 -1.45
C ARG A 255 23.57 7.05 -0.62
N MET A 256 24.53 6.19 -0.29
CA MET A 256 24.28 5.04 0.56
C MET A 256 25.41 4.82 1.57
N ALA A 257 25.07 4.18 2.68
CA ALA A 257 26.03 3.70 3.65
C ALA A 257 26.27 2.19 3.46
N VAL A 258 27.55 1.80 3.49
CA VAL A 258 28.00 0.42 3.53
C VAL A 258 28.69 0.24 4.89
N SER A 259 28.11 -0.58 5.77
CA SER A 259 28.59 -0.71 7.15
C SER A 259 29.74 -1.71 7.31
N ARG A 260 29.87 -2.65 6.36
CA ARG A 260 30.87 -3.72 6.37
C ARG A 260 31.29 -4.08 4.95
N PRO A 261 32.52 -4.59 4.74
CA PRO A 261 32.91 -5.09 3.43
C PRO A 261 31.94 -6.19 2.97
N ALA A 262 31.41 -6.06 1.76
CA ALA A 262 30.48 -7.03 1.19
C ALA A 262 30.50 -7.01 -0.34
N THR A 263 30.21 -8.16 -0.93
CA THR A 263 29.92 -8.27 -2.36
C THR A 263 28.42 -8.15 -2.55
N TYR A 264 27.99 -7.38 -3.55
CA TYR A 264 26.60 -7.10 -3.86
C TYR A 264 26.30 -7.41 -5.32
N ARG A 265 25.19 -8.10 -5.55
CA ARG A 265 24.52 -8.13 -6.85
C ARG A 265 23.70 -6.86 -7.03
N VAL A 266 23.96 -6.16 -8.12
CA VAL A 266 23.28 -4.91 -8.48
C VAL A 266 22.19 -5.23 -9.51
N SER A 267 20.97 -4.82 -9.21
CA SER A 267 19.84 -4.89 -10.14
C SER A 267 19.12 -3.55 -10.25
N ILE A 268 18.50 -3.31 -11.40
CA ILE A 268 17.69 -2.11 -11.65
C ILE A 268 16.26 -2.52 -12.00
N LEU A 269 15.29 -1.79 -11.46
CA LEU A 269 13.88 -1.92 -11.84
C LEU A 269 13.56 -0.86 -12.91
N GLN A 270 13.60 -1.27 -14.17
CA GLN A 270 13.46 -0.38 -15.33
C GLN A 270 12.13 -0.57 -16.07
N GLY A 271 11.59 0.51 -16.63
CA GLY A 271 10.53 0.50 -17.63
C GLY A 271 11.02 1.12 -18.94
N CYS A 272 10.60 0.59 -20.08
CA CYS A 272 11.00 1.08 -21.40
C CYS A 272 9.86 0.87 -22.40
N GLY A 273 9.40 1.96 -23.03
CA GLY A 273 8.30 1.93 -24.00
C GLY A 273 8.60 1.06 -25.21
N ALA A 274 7.54 0.56 -25.86
CA ALA A 274 7.65 -0.14 -27.14
C ALA A 274 8.41 0.70 -28.18
N GLY A 275 9.37 0.09 -28.86
CA GLY A 275 10.28 0.71 -29.82
C GLY A 275 11.40 1.59 -29.24
N GLN A 276 11.57 1.65 -27.91
CA GLN A 276 12.54 2.54 -27.24
C GLN A 276 13.79 1.83 -26.71
N GLY A 277 13.85 0.50 -26.76
CA GLY A 277 14.99 -0.27 -26.25
C GLY A 277 16.32 0.02 -26.96
N GLY A 278 17.41 -0.42 -26.34
CA GLY A 278 18.77 -0.40 -26.90
C GLY A 278 19.67 0.74 -26.42
N SER A 279 19.17 1.69 -25.62
CA SER A 279 20.01 2.71 -24.99
C SER A 279 21.03 2.05 -24.05
N ARG A 280 22.25 2.61 -23.96
CA ARG A 280 23.27 2.16 -23.00
C ARG A 280 23.37 3.14 -21.84
N VAL A 281 23.42 2.60 -20.63
CA VAL A 281 23.51 3.37 -19.39
C VAL A 281 24.62 2.82 -18.51
N ALA A 282 25.22 3.68 -17.69
CA ALA A 282 26.26 3.34 -16.75
C ALA A 282 25.81 3.68 -15.33
N ILE A 283 25.95 2.72 -14.41
CA ILE A 283 25.76 2.89 -12.98
C ILE A 283 27.15 2.92 -12.33
N SER A 284 27.54 4.08 -11.81
CA SER A 284 28.78 4.28 -11.06
C SER A 284 28.50 4.14 -9.56
N ILE A 285 29.26 3.28 -8.87
CA ILE A 285 29.17 2.99 -7.44
C ILE A 285 30.59 3.14 -6.88
N GLY A 286 30.89 4.29 -6.29
CA GLY A 286 32.28 4.67 -5.99
C GLY A 286 33.14 4.63 -7.26
N ASP A 287 34.24 3.88 -7.22
CA ASP A 287 35.17 3.73 -8.34
C ASP A 287 34.75 2.65 -9.37
N THR A 288 33.71 1.87 -9.06
CA THR A 288 33.23 0.81 -9.96
C THR A 288 32.14 1.35 -10.88
N THR A 289 32.22 1.05 -12.16
CA THR A 289 31.16 1.36 -13.14
C THR A 289 30.64 0.06 -13.77
N LEU A 290 29.32 -0.12 -13.73
CA LEU A 290 28.63 -1.19 -14.44
C LEU A 290 27.83 -0.60 -15.61
N GLU A 291 27.99 -1.15 -16.81
CA GLU A 291 27.19 -0.77 -17.97
C GLU A 291 26.13 -1.81 -18.27
N MET A 292 24.98 -1.36 -18.78
CA MET A 292 23.93 -2.23 -19.28
C MET A 292 23.25 -1.64 -20.51
N THR A 293 22.61 -2.52 -21.29
CA THR A 293 21.72 -2.12 -22.38
C THR A 293 20.28 -2.18 -21.88
N VAL A 294 19.54 -1.09 -22.07
CA VAL A 294 18.12 -0.99 -21.70
C VAL A 294 17.30 -1.93 -22.59
N GLU A 295 16.64 -2.90 -21.96
CA GLU A 295 15.67 -3.75 -22.63
C GLU A 295 14.30 -3.10 -22.75
N GLU A 296 13.63 -3.31 -23.88
CA GLU A 296 12.23 -2.92 -24.05
C GLU A 296 11.32 -3.70 -23.08
N THR A 297 10.32 -3.02 -22.51
CA THR A 297 9.32 -3.65 -21.63
C THR A 297 7.88 -3.45 -22.12
N GLY A 298 7.72 -2.88 -23.33
CA GLY A 298 6.45 -2.61 -24.00
C GLY A 298 5.77 -1.32 -23.56
N HIS A 299 5.99 -0.86 -22.32
CA HIS A 299 5.46 0.41 -21.80
C HIS A 299 6.35 0.94 -20.68
N PHE A 300 6.48 2.27 -20.56
CA PHE A 300 7.33 2.91 -19.53
C PHE A 300 6.92 2.58 -18.09
N GLN A 301 5.64 2.26 -17.86
CA GLN A 301 5.13 1.87 -16.55
C GLN A 301 5.08 0.34 -16.34
N THR A 302 5.54 -0.45 -17.31
CA THR A 302 5.72 -1.90 -17.16
C THR A 302 7.15 -2.15 -16.72
N PHE A 303 7.36 -2.22 -15.41
CA PHE A 303 8.69 -2.34 -14.83
C PHE A 303 9.17 -3.80 -14.80
N ARG A 304 10.42 -4.03 -15.20
CA ARG A 304 11.09 -5.34 -15.16
C ARG A 304 12.43 -5.19 -14.44
N ARG A 305 12.70 -6.07 -13.48
CA ARG A 305 14.00 -6.13 -12.79
C ARG A 305 15.04 -6.70 -13.76
N ARG A 306 16.19 -6.03 -13.87
CA ARG A 306 17.33 -6.43 -14.71
C ARG A 306 18.57 -6.55 -13.84
N ASP A 307 19.30 -7.65 -14.02
CA ASP A 307 20.63 -7.82 -13.44
C ASP A 307 21.61 -6.89 -14.17
N VAL A 308 22.43 -6.16 -13.41
CA VAL A 308 23.41 -5.21 -13.95
C VAL A 308 24.82 -5.78 -13.79
N GLY A 309 25.09 -6.46 -12.67
CA GLY A 309 26.39 -7.05 -12.39
C GLY A 309 26.64 -7.18 -10.89
N VAL A 310 27.91 -7.37 -10.53
CA VAL A 310 28.35 -7.57 -9.14
C VAL A 310 29.42 -6.55 -8.80
N VAL A 311 29.38 -6.03 -7.56
CA VAL A 311 30.38 -5.09 -7.02
C VAL A 311 30.83 -5.53 -5.63
N THR A 312 32.10 -5.33 -5.31
CA THR A 312 32.62 -5.49 -3.95
C THR A 312 32.86 -4.10 -3.37
N LEU A 313 32.29 -3.82 -2.21
CA LEU A 313 32.32 -2.51 -1.58
C LEU A 313 32.94 -2.60 -0.20
N ASP A 314 33.81 -1.64 0.10
CA ASP A 314 34.34 -1.39 1.44
C ASP A 314 33.39 -0.48 2.24
N PRO A 315 33.54 -0.41 3.58
CA PRO A 315 32.74 0.47 4.41
C PRO A 315 32.82 1.94 3.99
N SER A 316 31.68 2.61 3.95
CA SER A 316 31.56 4.01 3.59
C SER A 316 30.27 4.61 4.15
N ASP A 317 30.34 5.81 4.73
CA ASP A 317 29.18 6.47 5.37
C ASP A 317 28.38 7.37 4.41
N GLY A 318 28.61 7.28 3.10
CA GLY A 318 27.90 8.12 2.13
C GLY A 318 28.39 7.99 0.71
N LEU A 319 28.65 6.75 0.28
CA LEU A 319 29.09 6.39 -1.05
C LEU A 319 28.09 6.90 -2.11
N ALA A 320 28.60 7.61 -3.11
CA ALA A 320 27.78 8.10 -4.20
C ALA A 320 27.44 6.96 -5.17
N VAL A 321 26.17 6.91 -5.56
CA VAL A 321 25.69 6.07 -6.65
C VAL A 321 25.08 6.98 -7.71
N GLU A 322 25.57 6.90 -8.93
CA GLU A 322 25.09 7.71 -10.05
C GLU A 322 24.70 6.82 -11.22
N ILE A 323 23.56 7.12 -11.86
CA ILE A 323 23.22 6.57 -13.16
C ILE A 323 23.23 7.67 -14.22
N ARG A 324 23.87 7.38 -15.35
CA ARG A 324 23.97 8.27 -16.51
C ARG A 324 23.71 7.52 -17.82
N CYS A 325 23.25 8.26 -18.83
CA CYS A 325 23.17 7.73 -20.19
C CYS A 325 24.56 7.77 -20.83
N VAL A 326 24.98 6.66 -21.42
CA VAL A 326 26.22 6.58 -22.23
C VAL A 326 25.89 6.83 -23.69
N HIS A 327 24.76 6.31 -24.16
CA HIS A 327 24.26 6.49 -25.52
C HIS A 327 22.75 6.23 -25.56
N LYS A 328 21.98 7.19 -26.07
CA LYS A 328 20.54 7.09 -26.26
C LYS A 328 20.24 6.54 -27.65
N ALA A 329 19.68 5.33 -27.70
CA ALA A 329 19.44 4.66 -28.97
C ALA A 329 18.22 5.18 -29.74
N ARG A 330 17.23 5.74 -29.03
CA ARG A 330 15.92 6.13 -29.56
C ARG A 330 15.48 7.49 -28.99
N ALA A 331 14.17 7.73 -28.85
CA ALA A 331 13.66 9.02 -28.38
C ALA A 331 13.90 9.20 -26.87
N ALA A 332 13.78 8.12 -26.09
CA ALA A 332 13.98 8.09 -24.64
C ALA A 332 14.99 7.01 -24.21
N VAL A 333 15.54 7.16 -23.01
CA VAL A 333 16.48 6.21 -22.39
C VAL A 333 15.72 5.09 -21.70
N MET A 334 15.12 5.36 -20.54
CA MET A 334 14.26 4.46 -19.75
C MET A 334 13.62 5.21 -18.58
N ASP A 335 12.70 4.53 -17.90
CA ASP A 335 12.17 4.89 -16.58
C ASP A 335 12.87 4.04 -15.50
N VAL A 336 13.29 4.65 -14.39
CA VAL A 336 13.98 3.96 -13.27
C VAL A 336 13.18 4.09 -11.99
N ARG A 337 12.66 2.98 -11.48
CA ARG A 337 11.92 2.96 -10.20
C ARG A 337 12.83 2.71 -9.00
N GLU A 338 13.86 1.88 -9.16
CA GLU A 338 14.73 1.45 -8.07
C GLU A 338 16.06 0.90 -8.61
N ILE A 339 17.17 1.15 -7.90
CA ILE A 339 18.39 0.33 -7.96
C ILE A 339 18.50 -0.45 -6.65
N ARG A 340 18.82 -1.74 -6.70
CA ARG A 340 18.93 -2.61 -5.52
C ARG A 340 20.28 -3.31 -5.50
N LEU A 341 20.91 -3.29 -4.33
CA LEU A 341 22.12 -4.03 -4.02
C LEU A 341 21.79 -5.11 -3.01
N THR A 342 21.81 -6.37 -3.44
CA THR A 342 21.57 -7.53 -2.58
C THR A 342 22.91 -8.20 -2.25
N PRO A 343 23.24 -8.47 -0.98
CA PRO A 343 24.49 -9.13 -0.62
C PRO A 343 24.67 -10.49 -1.34
N GLU A 344 25.92 -10.87 -1.63
CA GLU A 344 26.28 -12.20 -2.12
C GLU A 344 27.07 -13.01 -1.07
N PRO A 345 26.73 -14.29 -0.83
CA PRO A 345 25.56 -14.98 -1.38
C PRO A 345 24.27 -14.34 -0.85
N ASP A 346 23.20 -14.43 -1.66
CA ASP A 346 21.90 -13.86 -1.30
C ASP A 346 21.50 -14.31 0.12
N PRO A 347 21.26 -13.39 1.07
CA PRO A 347 20.79 -13.74 2.40
C PRO A 347 19.55 -14.65 2.37
N VAL A 348 18.72 -14.50 1.32
CA VAL A 348 17.55 -15.32 1.03
C VAL A 348 17.93 -16.79 0.73
N ALA A 349 19.09 -17.02 0.11
CA ALA A 349 19.59 -18.36 -0.24
C ALA A 349 20.26 -19.09 0.93
N SER A 350 20.39 -18.46 2.10
CA SER A 350 21.00 -19.07 3.30
C SER A 350 20.17 -20.22 3.91
N GLY A 351 18.95 -20.46 3.41
CA GLY A 351 18.03 -21.49 3.90
C GLY A 351 17.46 -21.23 5.29
N ARG A 352 17.82 -20.10 5.93
CA ARG A 352 17.29 -19.71 7.23
C ARG A 352 15.94 -19.00 7.05
N PRO A 353 14.91 -19.39 7.81
CA PRO A 353 13.67 -18.63 7.86
C PRO A 353 13.90 -17.18 8.27
N ARG A 354 13.31 -16.24 7.53
CA ARG A 354 13.48 -14.79 7.74
C ARG A 354 12.26 -14.19 8.41
N ASP A 355 12.42 -12.99 8.96
CA ASP A 355 11.32 -12.19 9.47
C ASP A 355 10.95 -11.13 8.44
N ILE A 356 9.68 -11.04 8.03
CA ILE A 356 9.20 -10.06 7.05
C ILE A 356 9.48 -8.62 7.46
N ARG A 357 9.61 -8.34 8.77
CA ARG A 357 9.93 -7.00 9.29
C ARG A 357 11.34 -6.56 8.95
N GLY A 358 12.22 -7.52 8.72
CA GLY A 358 13.61 -7.30 8.37
C GLY A 358 13.87 -7.17 6.87
N ALA A 359 12.91 -7.60 6.04
CA ALA A 359 13.03 -7.66 4.59
C ALA A 359 12.37 -6.45 3.92
N THR A 360 13.08 -5.80 2.99
CA THR A 360 12.51 -4.71 2.21
C THR A 360 11.66 -5.23 1.03
N PRO A 361 10.36 -4.88 0.94
CA PRO A 361 9.52 -5.23 -0.21
C PRO A 361 10.07 -4.76 -1.54
N ASP A 362 9.61 -5.40 -2.59
CA ASP A 362 9.78 -4.95 -3.97
C ASP A 362 8.44 -4.82 -4.72
N VAL A 363 7.31 -5.11 -4.05
CA VAL A 363 5.95 -4.86 -4.54
C VAL A 363 5.26 -3.88 -3.59
N THR A 364 4.46 -2.95 -4.13
CA THR A 364 3.61 -2.07 -3.31
C THR A 364 2.18 -2.15 -3.80
N LEU A 365 1.25 -2.31 -2.86
CA LEU A 365 -0.17 -2.27 -3.15
C LEU A 365 -0.59 -0.86 -3.62
N PRO A 366 -1.36 -0.73 -4.71
CA PRO A 366 -1.96 0.54 -5.07
C PRO A 366 -2.89 1.06 -3.95
N PRO A 367 -2.95 2.37 -3.72
CA PRO A 367 -3.88 2.94 -2.75
C PRO A 367 -5.33 2.66 -3.16
N LEU A 368 -6.20 2.42 -2.17
CA LEU A 368 -7.63 2.25 -2.40
C LEU A 368 -8.24 3.54 -2.97
N THR A 369 -9.14 3.43 -3.94
CA THR A 369 -9.87 4.58 -4.51
C THR A 369 -11.33 4.24 -4.80
N HIS A 370 -12.17 5.27 -4.85
CA HIS A 370 -13.55 5.19 -5.35
C HIS A 370 -13.64 5.44 -6.86
N GLU A 371 -12.54 5.81 -7.52
CA GLU A 371 -12.48 5.90 -8.97
C GLU A 371 -12.76 4.54 -9.62
N SER A 372 -13.35 4.55 -10.82
CA SER A 372 -13.60 3.34 -11.60
C SER A 372 -12.30 2.56 -11.87
N PRO A 373 -12.33 1.22 -12.00
CA PRO A 373 -11.16 0.43 -12.36
C PRO A 373 -10.43 0.94 -13.61
N ALA A 374 -9.09 1.00 -13.53
CA ALA A 374 -8.18 1.42 -14.59
C ALA A 374 -6.81 0.76 -14.41
N PRO A 375 -5.91 0.77 -15.41
CA PRO A 375 -4.59 0.13 -15.29
C PRO A 375 -3.85 0.53 -14.01
N GLY A 376 -3.44 -0.47 -13.22
CA GLY A 376 -2.70 -0.30 -11.96
C GLY A 376 -3.52 0.27 -10.79
N ARG A 377 -4.83 0.47 -10.94
CA ARG A 377 -5.71 1.04 -9.92
C ARG A 377 -6.39 -0.05 -9.10
N ARG A 378 -6.41 0.10 -7.77
CA ARG A 378 -7.12 -0.75 -6.81
C ARG A 378 -8.41 -0.06 -6.35
N SER A 379 -9.53 -0.46 -6.92
CA SER A 379 -10.82 0.24 -6.80
C SER A 379 -11.75 -0.49 -5.84
N VAL A 380 -12.53 0.28 -5.08
CA VAL A 380 -13.60 -0.25 -4.22
C VAL A 380 -14.85 -0.48 -5.06
N MET A 381 -15.30 -1.73 -5.12
CA MET A 381 -16.40 -2.16 -6.00
C MET A 381 -17.63 -2.58 -5.20
N ARG A 382 -18.81 -2.21 -5.69
CA ARG A 382 -20.12 -2.46 -5.07
C ARG A 382 -21.14 -2.94 -6.12
N PRO A 383 -21.02 -4.18 -6.64
CA PRO A 383 -21.92 -4.70 -7.66
C PRO A 383 -23.36 -4.78 -7.17
N GLY A 384 -24.29 -4.27 -7.98
CA GLY A 384 -25.72 -4.62 -7.94
C GLY A 384 -26.37 -4.64 -6.55
N GLN A 385 -25.96 -3.75 -5.65
CA GLN A 385 -26.30 -3.87 -4.23
C GLN A 385 -27.78 -3.56 -3.97
N ALA A 386 -28.43 -4.45 -3.22
CA ALA A 386 -29.73 -4.17 -2.63
C ALA A 386 -29.67 -2.91 -1.75
N ALA A 387 -30.76 -2.16 -1.69
CA ALA A 387 -30.85 -0.94 -0.87
C ALA A 387 -30.41 -1.22 0.58
N GLY A 388 -29.46 -0.43 1.09
CA GLY A 388 -28.92 -0.57 2.45
C GLY A 388 -27.79 -1.59 2.62
N SER A 389 -27.33 -2.26 1.56
CA SER A 389 -26.11 -3.06 1.62
C SER A 389 -24.87 -2.15 1.55
N HIS A 390 -23.89 -2.48 2.38
CA HIS A 390 -22.58 -1.86 2.46
C HIS A 390 -21.45 -2.83 2.11
N ALA A 391 -21.78 -4.04 1.64
CA ALA A 391 -20.79 -5.02 1.22
C ALA A 391 -19.92 -4.49 0.06
N TYR A 392 -18.67 -4.89 -0.02
CA TYR A 392 -17.81 -4.48 -1.13
C TYR A 392 -16.64 -5.43 -1.31
N HIS A 393 -16.13 -5.45 -2.53
CA HIS A 393 -14.89 -6.13 -2.89
C HIS A 393 -13.89 -5.13 -3.45
N LEU A 394 -12.65 -5.58 -3.68
CA LEU A 394 -11.63 -4.77 -4.30
C LEU A 394 -11.22 -5.38 -5.64
N LEU A 395 -11.12 -4.53 -6.65
CA LEU A 395 -10.67 -4.92 -7.97
C LEU A 395 -9.40 -4.14 -8.32
N THR A 396 -8.32 -4.85 -8.62
CA THR A 396 -7.08 -4.27 -9.14
C THR A 396 -6.84 -4.73 -10.56
N LEU A 397 -6.81 -3.79 -11.51
CA LEU A 397 -6.43 -4.11 -12.88
C LEU A 397 -4.90 -4.04 -13.02
N PRO A 398 -4.31 -4.93 -13.83
CA PRO A 398 -2.87 -4.90 -14.05
C PRO A 398 -2.45 -3.61 -14.77
N THR A 399 -1.20 -3.20 -14.58
CA THR A 399 -0.64 -1.99 -15.23
C THR A 399 -0.66 -2.06 -16.76
N ASP A 400 -0.69 -3.25 -17.34
CA ASP A 400 -0.79 -3.48 -18.79
C ASP A 400 -2.24 -3.76 -19.25
N TRP A 401 -3.25 -3.47 -18.41
CA TRP A 401 -4.67 -3.63 -18.76
C TRP A 401 -5.05 -2.80 -19.99
N ARG A 402 -5.85 -3.38 -20.90
CA ARG A 402 -6.38 -2.73 -22.09
C ARG A 402 -7.84 -3.16 -22.32
N PRO A 403 -8.73 -2.24 -22.72
CA PRO A 403 -10.09 -2.60 -23.12
C PRO A 403 -10.09 -3.69 -24.19
N GLY A 404 -10.96 -4.69 -24.04
CA GLY A 404 -11.13 -5.81 -24.97
C GLY A 404 -10.09 -6.94 -24.88
N ARG A 405 -8.98 -6.78 -24.14
CA ARG A 405 -8.03 -7.88 -23.89
C ARG A 405 -8.52 -8.76 -22.73
N ARG A 406 -8.28 -10.07 -22.84
CA ARG A 406 -8.61 -11.06 -21.82
C ARG A 406 -7.42 -11.36 -20.90
N TYR A 407 -7.63 -11.26 -19.60
CA TYR A 407 -6.59 -11.46 -18.58
C TYR A 407 -6.94 -12.65 -17.66
N PRO A 408 -5.94 -13.43 -17.22
CA PRO A 408 -6.15 -14.36 -16.14
C PRO A 408 -6.44 -13.59 -14.83
N VAL A 409 -7.14 -14.23 -13.90
CA VAL A 409 -7.65 -13.58 -12.68
C VAL A 409 -7.19 -14.33 -11.45
N LEU A 410 -6.56 -13.64 -10.50
CA LEU A 410 -6.34 -14.14 -9.14
C LEU A 410 -7.50 -13.69 -8.27
N VAL A 411 -8.23 -14.64 -7.71
CA VAL A 411 -9.36 -14.39 -6.79
C VAL A 411 -8.89 -14.66 -5.37
N GLU A 412 -8.88 -13.65 -4.51
CA GLU A 412 -8.31 -13.74 -3.17
C GLU A 412 -9.37 -13.67 -2.07
N TRP A 413 -9.29 -14.61 -1.12
CA TRP A 413 -9.90 -14.47 0.22
C TRP A 413 -8.84 -14.30 1.31
N THR A 414 -9.11 -13.38 2.24
CA THR A 414 -8.17 -12.99 3.30
C THR A 414 -8.26 -13.81 4.59
N GLY A 415 -7.24 -13.69 5.45
CA GLY A 415 -7.21 -14.28 6.79
C GLY A 415 -8.30 -13.79 7.75
N ASN A 416 -8.37 -14.40 8.94
CA ASN A 416 -9.28 -13.99 10.02
C ASN A 416 -8.71 -12.76 10.76
N GLY A 417 -9.59 -11.96 11.36
CA GLY A 417 -9.14 -11.00 12.37
C GLY A 417 -10.21 -10.48 13.32
N PRO A 418 -9.84 -9.66 14.32
CA PRO A 418 -8.46 -9.32 14.68
C PRO A 418 -7.65 -10.56 15.10
N TYR A 419 -6.47 -10.73 14.50
CA TYR A 419 -5.49 -11.76 14.82
C TYR A 419 -4.21 -11.07 15.30
N GLU A 420 -3.63 -11.60 16.37
CA GLU A 420 -2.30 -11.24 16.86
C GLU A 420 -1.65 -12.48 17.48
N ASN A 421 -0.36 -12.70 17.23
CA ASN A 421 0.41 -13.79 17.84
C ASN A 421 1.59 -13.28 18.67
N ARG A 422 2.28 -14.19 19.37
CA ARG A 422 3.44 -13.85 20.23
C ARG A 422 4.64 -13.30 19.47
N SER A 423 4.78 -13.66 18.19
CA SER A 423 5.81 -13.13 17.31
C SER A 423 5.51 -11.70 16.87
N GLY A 424 4.30 -11.21 17.16
CA GLY A 424 3.81 -9.90 16.79
C GLY A 424 3.08 -9.87 15.46
N ASP A 425 2.91 -10.99 14.74
CA ASP A 425 2.16 -10.97 13.49
C ASP A 425 0.72 -10.53 13.73
N LYS A 426 0.19 -9.67 12.87
CA LYS A 426 -1.17 -9.14 13.00
C LYS A 426 -1.91 -9.18 11.67
N PHE A 427 -3.20 -9.50 11.74
CA PHE A 427 -4.09 -9.42 10.60
C PHE A 427 -5.46 -8.91 11.04
N SER A 428 -6.00 -7.91 10.35
CA SER A 428 -7.25 -7.28 10.78
C SER A 428 -8.49 -8.10 10.38
N GLY A 429 -8.38 -9.00 9.41
CA GLY A 429 -9.49 -9.74 8.82
C GLY A 429 -10.21 -9.01 7.68
N ARG A 430 -9.65 -7.86 7.26
CA ARG A 430 -10.23 -6.96 6.26
C ARG A 430 -9.71 -7.25 4.84
N VAL A 431 -10.59 -7.18 3.85
CA VAL A 431 -10.28 -7.28 2.41
C VAL A 431 -9.30 -6.20 1.94
N GLU A 432 -9.28 -5.05 2.60
CA GLU A 432 -8.35 -3.93 2.38
C GLU A 432 -6.89 -4.34 2.62
N ASN A 433 -6.66 -5.34 3.48
CA ASN A 433 -5.33 -5.87 3.75
C ASN A 433 -4.89 -6.99 2.80
N ALA A 434 -5.76 -7.46 1.89
CA ALA A 434 -5.43 -8.47 0.90
C ALA A 434 -4.15 -8.11 0.14
N ALA A 435 -3.07 -8.84 0.43
CA ALA A 435 -1.75 -8.61 -0.14
C ALA A 435 -1.24 -9.83 -0.91
N LEU A 436 -1.82 -11.02 -0.71
CA LEU A 436 -1.26 -12.27 -1.24
C LEU A 436 -1.28 -12.26 -2.77
N ALA A 437 -2.46 -12.12 -3.39
CA ALA A 437 -2.58 -12.24 -4.84
C ALA A 437 -1.81 -11.13 -5.57
N HIS A 438 -1.89 -9.90 -5.08
CA HIS A 438 -1.15 -8.77 -5.67
C HIS A 438 0.37 -8.93 -5.49
N GLY A 439 0.83 -9.41 -4.33
CA GLY A 439 2.24 -9.74 -4.10
C GLY A 439 2.74 -10.81 -5.05
N LEU A 440 1.92 -11.85 -5.30
CA LEU A 440 2.24 -12.93 -6.21
C LEU A 440 2.30 -12.46 -7.67
N CYS A 441 1.35 -11.66 -8.17
CA CYS A 441 1.42 -11.19 -9.57
C CYS A 441 2.33 -9.98 -9.79
N GLY A 442 2.65 -9.21 -8.75
CA GLY A 442 3.49 -8.02 -8.83
C GLY A 442 2.84 -6.80 -9.50
N GLY A 443 1.55 -6.86 -9.84
CA GLY A 443 0.78 -5.75 -10.41
C GLY A 443 0.75 -5.66 -11.94
N ASP A 444 1.22 -6.69 -12.65
CA ASP A 444 1.09 -6.82 -14.11
C ASP A 444 0.54 -8.18 -14.55
N GLY A 445 -0.05 -8.25 -15.74
CA GLY A 445 -0.48 -9.49 -16.39
C GLY A 445 -1.71 -10.17 -15.79
N TRP A 446 -2.10 -9.85 -14.56
CA TRP A 446 -3.21 -10.47 -13.83
C TRP A 446 -4.17 -9.43 -13.28
N ILE A 447 -5.47 -9.69 -13.43
CA ILE A 447 -6.50 -9.01 -12.64
C ILE A 447 -6.49 -9.63 -11.25
N VAL A 448 -6.58 -8.80 -10.21
CA VAL A 448 -6.73 -9.26 -8.82
C VAL A 448 -8.10 -8.86 -8.30
N LEU A 449 -8.90 -9.86 -7.93
CA LEU A 449 -10.20 -9.72 -7.30
C LEU A 449 -10.09 -10.14 -5.84
N SER A 450 -10.09 -9.20 -4.90
CA SER A 450 -10.11 -9.50 -3.46
C SER A 450 -11.56 -9.53 -2.99
N LEU A 451 -12.06 -10.73 -2.68
CA LEU A 451 -13.44 -10.97 -2.27
C LEU A 451 -13.62 -10.75 -0.76
N PRO A 452 -14.78 -10.22 -0.34
CA PRO A 452 -15.15 -10.20 1.05
C PRO A 452 -15.65 -11.57 1.50
N PHE A 453 -15.67 -11.75 2.82
CA PHE A 453 -16.64 -12.62 3.46
C PHE A 453 -17.80 -11.75 3.94
N LEU A 454 -19.03 -12.25 3.88
CA LEU A 454 -20.22 -11.48 4.24
C LEU A 454 -20.95 -12.09 5.44
N ASN A 455 -21.74 -11.26 6.13
CA ASN A 455 -22.75 -11.70 7.09
C ASN A 455 -23.83 -12.55 6.40
N GLN A 456 -24.73 -13.19 7.17
CA GLN A 456 -25.75 -14.08 6.60
C GLN A 456 -26.72 -13.33 5.67
N ALA A 457 -26.98 -12.05 5.96
CA ALA A 457 -27.83 -11.20 5.13
C ALA A 457 -27.18 -10.78 3.80
N GLY A 458 -25.85 -10.93 3.64
CA GLY A 458 -25.12 -10.43 2.47
C GLY A 458 -25.03 -8.90 2.38
N THR A 459 -25.24 -8.19 3.49
CA THR A 459 -25.31 -6.73 3.53
C THR A 459 -24.03 -6.07 4.00
N ALA A 460 -23.12 -6.79 4.66
CA ALA A 460 -21.88 -6.23 5.17
C ALA A 460 -20.74 -7.25 5.14
N ASN A 461 -19.52 -6.75 5.01
CA ASN A 461 -18.31 -7.56 5.12
C ASN A 461 -18.14 -8.06 6.57
N VAL A 462 -17.50 -9.20 6.76
CA VAL A 462 -17.19 -9.76 8.09
C VAL A 462 -15.71 -10.13 8.24
N ARG A 463 -15.17 -9.85 9.43
CA ARG A 463 -13.74 -10.02 9.75
C ARG A 463 -13.39 -11.44 10.19
N ARG A 464 -14.39 -12.19 10.68
CA ARG A 464 -14.25 -13.57 11.15
C ARG A 464 -15.18 -14.47 10.38
N TRP A 465 -14.64 -15.57 9.86
CA TRP A 465 -15.40 -16.58 9.10
C TRP A 465 -16.27 -15.96 8.01
N TRP A 466 -17.49 -16.46 7.84
CA TRP A 466 -18.52 -16.03 6.91
C TRP A 466 -19.88 -16.38 7.52
N GLY A 467 -20.93 -15.68 7.12
CA GLY A 467 -22.24 -15.79 7.77
C GLY A 467 -22.20 -15.30 9.23
N ASP A 468 -23.31 -15.51 9.92
CA ASP A 468 -23.45 -15.12 11.33
C ASP A 468 -23.34 -16.34 12.26
N PRO A 469 -22.73 -16.19 13.46
CA PRO A 469 -22.72 -17.25 14.45
C PRO A 469 -24.14 -17.58 14.93
N PRO A 470 -24.41 -18.84 15.34
CA PRO A 470 -23.49 -19.99 15.31
C PRO A 470 -23.51 -20.76 13.98
N GLY A 471 -24.34 -20.35 13.01
CA GLY A 471 -24.60 -21.12 11.78
C GLY A 471 -23.53 -20.98 10.71
N TYR A 472 -22.94 -19.79 10.59
CA TYR A 472 -21.89 -19.47 9.62
C TYR A 472 -22.24 -19.93 8.18
N ASP A 473 -23.45 -19.63 7.74
CA ASP A 473 -23.95 -19.97 6.40
C ASP A 473 -23.15 -19.25 5.30
N PRO A 474 -22.48 -19.97 4.37
CA PRO A 474 -21.68 -19.36 3.32
C PRO A 474 -22.49 -18.80 2.15
N GLU A 475 -23.80 -19.07 2.06
CA GLU A 475 -24.62 -18.83 0.86
C GLU A 475 -24.55 -17.38 0.36
N ALA A 476 -24.68 -16.40 1.25
CA ALA A 476 -24.56 -14.99 0.88
C ALA A 476 -23.17 -14.62 0.34
N THR A 477 -22.12 -15.21 0.92
CA THR A 477 -20.74 -15.00 0.46
C THR A 477 -20.52 -15.64 -0.92
N LEU A 478 -21.04 -16.85 -1.15
CA LEU A 478 -20.91 -17.56 -2.43
C LEU A 478 -21.64 -16.83 -3.56
N ARG A 479 -22.88 -16.40 -3.32
CA ARG A 479 -23.66 -15.63 -4.31
C ARG A 479 -22.96 -14.34 -4.70
N TYR A 480 -22.45 -13.61 -3.72
CA TYR A 480 -21.69 -12.38 -3.96
C TYR A 480 -20.41 -12.66 -4.75
N ALA A 481 -19.66 -13.72 -4.39
CA ALA A 481 -18.44 -14.11 -5.08
C ALA A 481 -18.69 -14.42 -6.57
N ILE A 482 -19.74 -15.20 -6.87
CA ILE A 482 -20.12 -15.53 -8.25
C ILE A 482 -20.46 -14.25 -9.03
N SER A 483 -21.30 -13.38 -8.47
CA SER A 483 -21.67 -12.12 -9.12
C SER A 483 -20.47 -11.20 -9.39
N ALA A 484 -19.54 -11.09 -8.44
CA ALA A 484 -18.32 -10.30 -8.63
C ALA A 484 -17.39 -10.92 -9.70
N MET A 485 -17.29 -12.25 -9.77
CA MET A 485 -16.51 -12.92 -10.81
C MET A 485 -17.13 -12.77 -12.21
N GLU A 486 -18.45 -12.81 -12.30
CA GLU A 486 -19.20 -12.54 -13.54
C GLU A 486 -18.95 -11.12 -14.02
N GLU A 487 -19.09 -10.12 -13.15
CA GLU A 487 -18.78 -8.71 -13.46
C GLU A 487 -17.33 -8.55 -13.97
N VAL A 488 -16.36 -9.19 -13.29
CA VAL A 488 -14.95 -9.14 -13.73
C VAL A 488 -14.78 -9.75 -15.14
N GLY A 489 -15.50 -10.82 -15.45
CA GLY A 489 -15.45 -11.46 -16.77
C GLY A 489 -16.12 -10.64 -17.88
N GLU A 490 -17.25 -9.99 -17.55
CA GLU A 490 -18.09 -9.26 -18.50
C GLU A 490 -17.57 -7.85 -18.77
N GLU A 491 -17.22 -7.11 -17.71
CA GLU A 491 -16.92 -5.68 -17.78
C GLU A 491 -15.41 -5.39 -17.80
N TRP A 492 -14.62 -6.22 -17.11
CA TRP A 492 -13.21 -5.89 -16.83
C TRP A 492 -12.21 -6.78 -17.56
N GLY A 493 -12.68 -7.68 -18.43
CA GLY A 493 -11.82 -8.49 -19.29
C GLY A 493 -11.22 -9.72 -18.60
N GLY A 494 -11.78 -10.17 -17.47
CA GLY A 494 -11.42 -11.45 -16.87
C GLY A 494 -11.72 -12.63 -17.79
N ASP A 495 -10.80 -13.56 -17.92
CA ASP A 495 -10.99 -14.79 -18.68
C ASP A 495 -11.44 -15.92 -17.76
N ARG A 496 -12.72 -16.29 -17.84
CA ARG A 496 -13.35 -17.31 -16.98
C ARG A 496 -12.58 -18.63 -16.94
N SER A 497 -11.88 -19.00 -18.02
CA SER A 497 -11.11 -20.26 -18.06
C SER A 497 -9.79 -20.21 -17.26
N ARG A 498 -9.40 -19.03 -16.76
CA ARG A 498 -8.11 -18.75 -16.13
C ARG A 498 -8.24 -18.05 -14.78
N PHE A 499 -9.29 -18.38 -14.02
CA PHE A 499 -9.48 -17.93 -12.64
C PHE A 499 -8.71 -18.86 -11.71
N VAL A 500 -7.82 -18.32 -10.89
CA VAL A 500 -7.05 -19.07 -9.89
C VAL A 500 -7.45 -18.57 -8.52
N LEU A 501 -7.87 -19.49 -7.65
CA LEU A 501 -8.27 -19.16 -6.28
C LEU A 501 -7.04 -19.05 -5.39
N VAL A 502 -6.95 -18.00 -4.58
CA VAL A 502 -5.84 -17.69 -3.69
C VAL A 502 -6.41 -17.45 -2.28
N GLY A 503 -5.82 -18.09 -1.27
CA GLY A 503 -6.31 -17.98 0.10
C GLY A 503 -5.19 -17.90 1.13
N PHE A 504 -5.34 -17.01 2.11
CA PHE A 504 -4.48 -16.93 3.29
C PHE A 504 -5.26 -17.28 4.57
N SER A 505 -4.75 -18.19 5.39
CA SER A 505 -5.30 -18.54 6.72
C SER A 505 -6.79 -18.92 6.62
N ARG A 506 -7.74 -18.11 7.12
CA ARG A 506 -9.19 -18.28 6.84
C ARG A 506 -9.47 -18.45 5.35
N GLY A 507 -8.89 -17.61 4.51
CA GLY A 507 -9.07 -17.67 3.06
C GLY A 507 -8.58 -18.97 2.45
N SER A 508 -7.51 -19.55 3.00
CA SER A 508 -6.98 -20.85 2.57
C SER A 508 -7.91 -21.99 2.99
N ILE A 509 -8.57 -21.89 4.16
CA ILE A 509 -9.64 -22.81 4.57
C ILE A 509 -10.87 -22.64 3.65
N ALA A 510 -11.26 -21.39 3.36
CA ALA A 510 -12.37 -21.07 2.46
C ALA A 510 -12.13 -21.55 1.03
N ALA A 511 -10.87 -21.71 0.61
CA ALA A 511 -10.54 -22.22 -0.70
C ALA A 511 -11.21 -23.58 -0.97
N SER A 512 -11.17 -24.49 -0.02
CA SER A 512 -11.96 -25.74 -0.07
C SER A 512 -13.39 -25.52 0.44
N ALA A 513 -13.55 -24.97 1.64
CA ALA A 513 -14.85 -24.91 2.33
C ALA A 513 -15.93 -24.17 1.54
N LEU A 514 -15.56 -23.13 0.80
CA LEU A 514 -16.44 -22.34 -0.07
C LEU A 514 -16.13 -22.62 -1.54
N GLY A 515 -14.87 -22.48 -1.94
CA GLY A 515 -14.45 -22.59 -3.34
C GLY A 515 -14.70 -23.97 -3.96
N LEU A 516 -14.79 -25.03 -3.16
CA LEU A 516 -15.13 -26.39 -3.60
C LEU A 516 -16.43 -26.93 -2.97
N SER A 517 -17.27 -26.03 -2.43
CA SER A 517 -18.48 -26.41 -1.70
C SER A 517 -19.54 -27.12 -2.56
N ASN A 518 -19.65 -26.74 -3.83
CA ASN A 518 -20.58 -27.30 -4.80
C ASN A 518 -20.02 -27.24 -6.22
N GLU A 519 -20.65 -27.93 -7.18
CA GLU A 519 -20.19 -28.01 -8.58
C GLU A 519 -20.11 -26.65 -9.28
N GLN A 520 -21.05 -25.74 -8.99
CA GLN A 520 -21.11 -24.44 -9.64
C GLN A 520 -19.86 -23.62 -9.31
N ILE A 521 -19.56 -23.43 -8.02
CA ILE A 521 -18.39 -22.64 -7.60
C ILE A 521 -17.09 -23.41 -7.89
N ALA A 522 -17.07 -24.73 -7.69
CA ALA A 522 -15.90 -25.54 -7.99
C ALA A 522 -15.52 -25.43 -9.46
N GLY A 523 -16.47 -25.33 -10.39
CA GLY A 523 -16.22 -25.21 -11.83
C GLY A 523 -15.54 -23.91 -12.29
N TRP A 524 -15.36 -22.92 -11.43
CA TRP A 524 -14.69 -21.65 -11.79
C TRP A 524 -13.18 -21.72 -11.80
N TRP A 525 -12.57 -22.64 -11.04
CA TRP A 525 -11.14 -22.58 -10.78
C TRP A 525 -10.33 -23.36 -11.79
N ARG A 526 -9.29 -22.73 -12.35
CA ARG A 526 -8.22 -23.36 -13.12
C ARG A 526 -7.15 -23.98 -12.23
N GLY A 527 -6.97 -23.44 -11.03
CA GLY A 527 -6.02 -23.92 -10.02
C GLY A 527 -6.20 -23.16 -8.69
N MET A 528 -5.45 -23.56 -7.66
CA MET A 528 -5.59 -22.98 -6.32
C MET A 528 -4.23 -22.76 -5.63
N VAL A 529 -4.13 -21.69 -4.84
CA VAL A 529 -3.00 -21.38 -3.95
C VAL A 529 -3.52 -21.22 -2.52
N CYS A 530 -2.99 -22.04 -1.61
CA CYS A 530 -3.45 -22.12 -0.23
C CYS A 530 -2.29 -21.86 0.73
N PHE A 531 -2.34 -20.78 1.51
CA PHE A 531 -1.28 -20.42 2.46
C PHE A 531 -1.74 -20.54 3.92
N SER A 532 -0.90 -21.22 4.72
CA SER A 532 -0.94 -21.43 6.17
C SER A 532 -1.84 -22.55 6.68
N HIS A 533 -3.10 -22.60 6.25
CA HIS A 533 -4.11 -23.52 6.81
C HIS A 533 -4.93 -24.21 5.73
N LEU A 534 -5.23 -25.49 5.91
CA LEU A 534 -6.13 -26.23 5.03
C LEU A 534 -7.34 -26.77 5.78
N ASP A 535 -8.46 -26.75 5.07
CA ASP A 535 -9.68 -27.45 5.44
C ASP A 535 -9.43 -28.97 5.53
N GLY A 536 -9.89 -29.59 6.63
CA GLY A 536 -9.75 -31.03 6.89
C GLY A 536 -8.45 -31.47 7.59
N VAL A 537 -7.40 -30.65 7.63
CA VAL A 537 -6.15 -30.98 8.36
C VAL A 537 -6.37 -31.04 9.88
N ARG A 538 -7.22 -30.16 10.40
CA ARG A 538 -7.67 -30.16 11.80
C ARG A 538 -9.10 -29.66 11.88
N PHE A 539 -9.71 -29.80 13.06
CA PHE A 539 -11.00 -29.19 13.32
C PHE A 539 -10.90 -27.65 13.29
N TRP A 540 -11.83 -27.04 12.58
CA TRP A 540 -12.02 -25.60 12.54
C TRP A 540 -13.40 -25.26 13.12
N PRO A 541 -13.52 -24.23 13.99
CA PRO A 541 -14.81 -23.81 14.52
C PRO A 541 -15.82 -23.50 13.42
N PRO A 542 -17.14 -23.58 13.71
CA PRO A 542 -18.19 -23.74 12.71
C PRO A 542 -18.15 -22.69 11.58
N PRO A 543 -18.58 -23.09 10.37
CA PRO A 543 -19.59 -24.10 10.15
C PRO A 543 -19.02 -25.52 10.25
N ALA A 544 -19.72 -26.36 11.02
CA ALA A 544 -19.45 -27.78 11.10
C ALA A 544 -19.52 -28.36 9.69
N THR A 545 -18.37 -28.64 9.11
CA THR A 545 -18.28 -29.68 8.11
C THR A 545 -17.92 -30.92 8.88
N GLU A 546 -18.81 -31.91 8.91
CA GLU A 546 -18.43 -33.28 9.24
C GLU A 546 -17.07 -33.58 8.57
N PRO A 547 -16.11 -34.27 9.21
CA PRO A 547 -14.81 -34.61 8.60
C PRO A 547 -14.93 -35.28 7.21
N THR A 548 -16.08 -35.89 6.90
CA THR A 548 -16.45 -36.44 5.60
C THR A 548 -16.74 -35.38 4.52
N GLY A 549 -17.13 -34.16 4.91
CA GLY A 549 -17.41 -33.06 3.98
C GLY A 549 -16.14 -32.45 3.38
N ALA A 550 -15.04 -32.37 4.12
CA ALA A 550 -13.79 -31.80 3.61
C ALA A 550 -13.16 -32.66 2.52
N SER A 551 -13.11 -33.98 2.72
CA SER A 551 -12.60 -34.90 1.68
C SER A 551 -13.44 -34.85 0.41
N GLN A 552 -14.78 -34.81 0.53
CA GLN A 552 -15.68 -34.65 -0.63
C GLN A 552 -15.47 -33.33 -1.38
N ARG A 553 -15.24 -32.21 -0.67
CA ARG A 553 -14.91 -30.93 -1.31
C ARG A 553 -13.59 -31.02 -2.07
N TRP A 554 -12.55 -31.55 -1.45
CA TRP A 554 -11.26 -31.73 -2.12
C TRP A 554 -11.33 -32.63 -3.35
N GLN A 555 -12.16 -33.67 -3.37
CA GLN A 555 -12.38 -34.47 -4.58
C GLN A 555 -12.89 -33.64 -5.77
N ARG A 556 -13.65 -32.56 -5.52
CA ARG A 556 -14.08 -31.67 -6.59
C ARG A 556 -12.93 -30.93 -7.23
N LEU A 557 -11.75 -30.82 -6.62
CA LEU A 557 -10.57 -30.26 -7.27
C LEU A 557 -10.23 -31.02 -8.56
N GLY A 558 -10.40 -32.35 -8.57
CA GLY A 558 -10.06 -33.19 -9.71
C GLY A 558 -8.57 -33.09 -10.08
N SER A 559 -8.28 -32.95 -11.37
CA SER A 559 -6.92 -32.85 -11.91
C SER A 559 -6.30 -31.45 -11.86
N ARG A 560 -7.00 -30.46 -11.29
CA ARG A 560 -6.53 -29.07 -11.29
C ARG A 560 -5.39 -28.87 -10.29
N PRO A 561 -4.38 -28.06 -10.66
CA PRO A 561 -3.17 -27.92 -9.86
C PRO A 561 -3.44 -27.13 -8.58
N LEU A 562 -2.75 -27.51 -7.51
CA LEU A 562 -2.82 -26.91 -6.18
C LEU A 562 -1.41 -26.60 -5.68
N PHE A 563 -1.20 -25.37 -5.23
CA PHE A 563 0.03 -24.96 -4.56
C PHE A 563 -0.26 -24.68 -3.08
N VAL A 564 0.30 -25.50 -2.19
CA VAL A 564 0.18 -25.37 -0.73
C VAL A 564 1.43 -24.71 -0.17
N LEU A 565 1.20 -23.67 0.64
CA LEU A 565 2.23 -22.88 1.29
C LEU A 565 2.07 -22.94 2.80
N ALA A 566 3.20 -22.88 3.52
CA ALA A 566 3.23 -22.68 4.96
C ALA A 566 4.30 -21.66 5.37
N GLU A 567 4.16 -21.12 6.57
CA GLU A 567 5.23 -20.40 7.25
C GLU A 567 6.44 -21.34 7.40
N SER A 568 7.64 -20.79 7.27
CA SER A 568 8.86 -21.54 7.52
C SER A 568 9.07 -21.75 9.01
N ALA A 569 9.35 -22.99 9.40
CA ALA A 569 9.57 -23.32 10.80
C ALA A 569 10.93 -22.77 11.28
N ALA A 570 10.94 -21.97 12.35
CA ALA A 570 12.17 -21.61 13.03
C ALA A 570 12.75 -22.87 13.70
N ALA A 571 13.80 -23.47 13.10
CA ALA A 571 14.56 -24.60 13.62
C ALA A 571 13.77 -25.53 14.57
N SER A 572 12.79 -26.27 14.01
CA SER A 572 12.08 -27.31 14.76
C SER A 572 12.98 -28.54 14.90
N THR A 573 12.95 -29.21 16.06
CA THR A 573 13.56 -30.54 16.24
C THR A 573 12.70 -31.68 15.70
N ASP A 574 11.48 -31.37 15.22
CA ASP A 574 10.53 -32.31 14.64
C ASP A 574 10.00 -31.74 13.32
N GLU A 575 10.62 -32.11 12.20
CA GLU A 575 10.21 -31.70 10.85
C GLU A 575 8.84 -32.29 10.46
N ASP A 576 8.47 -33.43 11.05
CA ASP A 576 7.20 -34.12 10.79
C ASP A 576 6.00 -33.42 11.49
N ALA A 577 6.26 -32.53 12.44
CA ALA A 577 5.26 -31.73 13.14
C ALA A 577 4.91 -30.39 12.46
N THR A 578 5.51 -30.07 11.30
CA THR A 578 5.24 -28.78 10.62
C THR A 578 3.82 -28.69 10.02
N LEU A 579 3.34 -27.46 9.80
CA LEU A 579 2.07 -27.21 9.11
C LEU A 579 2.07 -27.79 7.68
N LEU A 580 3.19 -27.65 6.97
CA LEU A 580 3.34 -28.17 5.62
C LEU A 580 3.33 -29.72 5.59
N ALA A 581 4.03 -30.37 6.54
CA ALA A 581 4.01 -31.83 6.68
C ALA A 581 2.59 -32.34 6.99
N SER A 582 1.86 -31.66 7.88
CA SER A 582 0.48 -32.00 8.20
C SER A 582 -0.46 -31.86 7.00
N ALA A 583 -0.32 -30.79 6.22
CA ALA A 583 -1.05 -30.59 4.96
C ALA A 583 -0.74 -31.69 3.93
N ARG A 584 0.54 -32.00 3.72
CA ARG A 584 0.99 -33.05 2.80
C ARG A 584 0.42 -34.41 3.18
N ARG A 585 0.51 -34.77 4.47
CA ARG A 585 -0.04 -36.02 5.01
C ARG A 585 -1.54 -36.10 4.77
N TYR A 586 -2.29 -35.05 5.11
CA TYR A 586 -3.74 -35.04 4.88
C TYR A 586 -4.10 -35.22 3.41
N LEU A 587 -3.54 -34.41 2.51
CA LEU A 587 -3.85 -34.49 1.07
C LEU A 587 -3.44 -35.82 0.44
N SER A 588 -2.36 -36.45 0.94
CA SER A 588 -1.97 -37.80 0.48
C SER A 588 -3.03 -38.86 0.76
N THR A 589 -3.89 -38.68 1.78
CA THR A 589 -4.98 -39.63 2.07
C THR A 589 -6.14 -39.53 1.08
N LEU A 590 -6.20 -38.44 0.29
CA LEU A 590 -7.32 -38.15 -0.60
C LEU A 590 -7.12 -38.68 -2.02
N ASN A 591 -5.90 -39.10 -2.39
CA ASN A 591 -5.56 -39.57 -3.76
C ASN A 591 -6.03 -38.61 -4.86
N LEU A 592 -5.75 -37.31 -4.72
CA LEU A 592 -6.09 -36.31 -5.73
C LEU A 592 -5.27 -36.52 -7.02
N GLU A 593 -5.87 -36.25 -8.18
CA GLU A 593 -5.25 -36.49 -9.49
C GLU A 593 -4.35 -35.34 -9.98
N GLY A 594 -4.48 -34.14 -9.40
CA GLY A 594 -3.80 -32.92 -9.87
C GLY A 594 -2.33 -32.78 -9.45
N ASP A 595 -1.63 -31.83 -10.08
CA ASP A 595 -0.26 -31.41 -9.67
C ASP A 595 -0.32 -30.71 -8.30
N LEU A 596 0.15 -31.38 -7.25
CA LEU A 596 0.21 -30.86 -5.88
C LEU A 596 1.63 -30.40 -5.55
N ARG A 597 1.80 -29.08 -5.38
CA ARG A 597 3.06 -28.48 -4.95
C ARG A 597 2.99 -28.00 -3.52
N PHE A 598 4.12 -28.07 -2.83
CA PHE A 598 4.23 -27.75 -1.41
C PHE A 598 5.54 -27.01 -1.18
N ALA A 599 5.47 -25.82 -0.60
CA ALA A 599 6.66 -25.07 -0.25
C ALA A 599 6.47 -24.27 1.05
N GLU A 600 7.56 -23.98 1.74
CA GLU A 600 7.54 -22.98 2.79
C GLU A 600 7.88 -21.61 2.19
N THR A 601 7.32 -20.53 2.74
CA THR A 601 7.50 -19.18 2.16
C THR A 601 8.92 -18.61 2.28
N GLY A 602 9.76 -19.20 3.14
CA GLY A 602 11.05 -18.64 3.55
C GLY A 602 10.92 -17.61 4.68
N PHE A 603 9.70 -17.40 5.21
CA PHE A 603 9.42 -16.47 6.29
C PHE A 603 8.71 -17.15 7.45
N ILE A 604 9.05 -16.77 8.69
CA ILE A 604 8.45 -17.31 9.91
C ILE A 604 7.05 -16.76 10.21
N ASN A 605 6.66 -15.69 9.51
CA ASN A 605 5.50 -14.89 9.86
C ASN A 605 4.20 -15.47 9.31
N HIS A 606 3.16 -15.51 10.15
CA HIS A 606 1.78 -15.77 9.75
C HIS A 606 1.17 -14.51 9.13
N SER A 607 1.60 -14.17 7.91
CA SER A 607 1.20 -12.93 7.24
C SER A 607 1.26 -13.09 5.73
N ASP A 608 0.17 -12.77 5.02
CA ASP A 608 0.13 -12.73 3.55
C ASP A 608 1.12 -11.73 2.92
N ARG A 609 1.63 -10.79 3.72
CA ARG A 609 2.60 -9.79 3.30
C ARG A 609 3.97 -10.37 2.96
N TRP A 610 4.27 -11.63 3.26
CA TRP A 610 5.47 -12.29 2.74
C TRP A 610 5.55 -12.19 1.21
N ALA A 611 4.40 -12.18 0.51
CA ALA A 611 4.33 -12.16 -0.94
C ALA A 611 4.77 -10.81 -1.55
N VAL A 612 4.81 -9.71 -0.78
CA VAL A 612 5.37 -8.44 -1.28
C VAL A 612 6.90 -8.35 -1.09
N CYS A 613 7.50 -9.31 -0.39
CA CYS A 613 8.93 -9.41 -0.18
C CYS A 613 9.56 -10.45 -1.12
N PRO A 614 10.79 -10.22 -1.63
CA PRO A 614 11.52 -11.22 -2.40
C PRO A 614 11.73 -12.52 -1.64
N SER A 615 11.43 -13.67 -2.25
CA SER A 615 11.85 -15.01 -1.82
C SER A 615 11.88 -15.98 -3.01
N PRO A 616 12.65 -17.09 -2.94
CA PRO A 616 12.79 -18.01 -4.07
C PRO A 616 11.49 -18.73 -4.35
N VAL A 617 10.73 -19.03 -3.29
CA VAL A 617 9.39 -19.64 -3.37
C VAL A 617 8.38 -18.69 -4.02
N ARG A 618 8.51 -17.38 -3.84
CA ARG A 618 7.68 -16.42 -4.57
C ARG A 618 7.96 -16.47 -6.07
N ASP A 619 9.22 -16.59 -6.45
CA ASP A 619 9.62 -16.66 -7.86
C ASP A 619 9.20 -18.00 -8.50
N GLU A 620 9.31 -19.11 -7.77
CA GLU A 620 8.75 -20.41 -8.16
C GLU A 620 7.24 -20.34 -8.37
N LEU A 621 6.51 -19.75 -7.41
CA LEU A 621 5.06 -19.63 -7.49
C LEU A 621 4.62 -18.69 -8.62
N ARG A 622 5.38 -17.62 -8.90
CA ARG A 622 5.17 -16.77 -10.07
C ARG A 622 5.33 -17.54 -11.38
N ALA A 623 6.34 -18.39 -11.48
CA ALA A 623 6.54 -19.24 -12.65
C ALA A 623 5.39 -20.25 -12.80
N TRP A 624 4.95 -20.87 -11.70
CA TRP A 624 3.79 -21.76 -11.68
C TRP A 624 2.50 -21.05 -12.10
N LEU A 625 2.22 -19.86 -11.56
CA LEU A 625 1.05 -19.07 -11.95
C LEU A 625 1.05 -18.75 -13.44
N LYS A 626 2.21 -18.39 -14.02
CA LYS A 626 2.33 -18.18 -15.46
C LYS A 626 1.94 -19.43 -16.26
N GLN A 627 2.37 -20.61 -15.84
CA GLN A 627 2.00 -21.89 -16.48
C GLN A 627 0.48 -22.14 -16.35
N VAL A 628 -0.09 -21.95 -15.15
CA VAL A 628 -1.52 -22.17 -14.90
C VAL A 628 -2.42 -21.17 -15.66
N GLY A 629 -1.94 -19.93 -15.81
CA GLY A 629 -2.65 -18.83 -16.49
C GLY A 629 -2.40 -18.74 -18.01
N GLN A 630 -1.64 -19.67 -18.59
CA GLN A 630 -1.55 -19.81 -20.04
C GLN A 630 -2.82 -20.42 -20.63
N VAL A 631 -3.12 -20.07 -21.88
CA VAL A 631 -4.17 -20.71 -22.66
C VAL A 631 -3.54 -21.89 -23.37
N ASP A 632 -4.18 -23.06 -23.32
CA ASP A 632 -3.68 -24.25 -24.02
C ASP A 632 -3.57 -23.95 -25.53
N GLY A 633 -2.35 -23.98 -26.10
CA GLY A 633 -2.10 -23.82 -27.54
C GLY A 633 -1.45 -22.52 -28.03
N THR A 634 -0.87 -21.70 -27.16
CA THR A 634 -0.03 -20.55 -27.58
C THR A 634 1.37 -20.63 -26.97
N ASP A 635 2.29 -21.23 -27.71
CA ASP A 635 3.74 -21.04 -27.58
C ASP A 635 4.21 -19.92 -28.53
#